data_AF-A0A1W9NAD3-F1
#
_entry.id   AF-A0A1W9NAD3-F1
#
_cell.length_a   1.000
_cell.length_b   1.000
_cell.length_c   1.000
_cell.angle_alpha   90.00
_cell.angle_beta   90.00
_cell.angle_gamma   90.00
#
_symmetry.space_group_name_H-M   'P 1'
#
loop_
_entity.id
_entity.type
_entity.pdbx_description
1 polymer ?
#
loop_
_entity_poly.entity_id
_entity_poly.type
_entity_poly.pdbx_seq_one_letter_code
_entity_poly.pdbx_strand_id
1 'polypeptide(L)'
;MGLLLPSLSRTVNVTIHLILHPRKKGSRHREYAVMLDHAVRKIFLAHNWIKRAEAERQKFEADLYKIDRVPQEARDWLDEFCRERTESTGSIDGYHIRRKAVLGWEALVEAWDQKDCLSVEDRIAAARDLQDNPGMDKFGDIWLYEALASAPCVWQKDGEPNAQILLDYVDAGEAEYKRSHYKVPAYRHPDPLLHPIFCDFGQSRWSISFDIHEFKKNGEKNPVNIHALTMGLVSKKRIVKTELKWSSKRLNSNLALSLESPEDAIEVSRATRLGRAAVGASQDRAVNIAGLFESAGWNGRLQAPRKQLEALAKLEEDKSAEALAKALRNRIKWFITFSPKLQPHGPWMEYAERFSGEAPSRAAVIKGKYTVIHQDKTRRRPLAKLHLCRMPGLRVLSVDLGHRHAAACAVWETLSSESMEKKCREAGCLPPAPEDLYLHLKKKNKTAVYRRIGGNFLPDGNEHPAPWAKLDRQFIIDLQGEEGCTRMALAGEIWQVHCMEKVFGRSIPLVDRLVRAGWGEKNKQPEILQELKQKGWVPLEVSKTNTGYHYSLCVDSLMTLAVNTVRFALRRHACRARIAYYMEGGAIPEGGLPENSGNKDFIVEALMLWYELATDSRWNGSWEANFWDENFDKKLAEIQDAVNEREGDKAKIIKQKERKELLKKEFIPLAEGLLENSRRISIASQWRMVWNEEDAIWQSELRSLRDWILPKGTRGKKRTIRHVGGLSLSRLAVIKSLYRVQKSFYTRMKPEGEPMDGTMAVGEGFGQKILDDLETMKEQRVKQLASRVVEAALGTGRIKKPENNKTPKRPFTAVDEPCHAVVIENLTHYRPENKRTRRENRQLMTWSSSKVKKYLFESCQLHGLYLFEVQASYTSRQDSRTGAPGVRCSELSVKKFLESPFRQREIAHAEENMAQENPCNRYLIALHNKWKNREYDKTAPPLRIPHWGGEIFVSALTGNTLQADLNAAANIGLQALLDPDWPGRWWYVPAVKGCDGRRIPHSKCSGAACLDNWRVGLKNNLYTGVRTPLPGKNKGSTSGEDVHKSNAVEKSTINLWRDISVLPLTEGQW
;
A
#
# COMPACT_ATOMS: atom_id res chain seq x y z
N MET A 1 38.22 15.71 27.90
CA MET A 1 37.34 16.81 28.36
C MET A 1 38.05 18.16 28.53
N GLY A 2 39.39 18.25 28.49
CA GLY A 2 40.12 19.51 28.67
C GLY A 2 40.16 20.48 27.46
N LEU A 3 39.79 20.03 26.26
CA LEU A 3 39.99 20.81 25.02
C LEU A 3 38.77 21.65 24.56
N LEU A 4 37.58 21.51 25.17
CA LEU A 4 36.34 22.17 24.70
C LEU A 4 35.76 23.23 25.66
N LEU A 5 36.29 23.35 26.88
CA LEU A 5 35.78 24.32 27.86
C LEU A 5 36.23 25.78 27.64
N PRO A 6 37.38 26.11 27.00
CA PRO A 6 37.75 27.51 26.80
C PRO A 6 36.94 28.26 25.72
N SER A 7 36.30 27.57 24.78
CA SER A 7 35.68 28.24 23.61
C SER A 7 34.22 28.64 23.79
N LEU A 8 33.58 28.31 24.92
CA LEU A 8 32.21 28.77 25.24
C LEU A 8 32.19 30.19 25.84
N SER A 9 33.35 30.80 26.12
CA SER A 9 33.44 32.14 26.71
C SER A 9 33.67 33.27 25.69
N ARG A 10 33.91 32.94 24.40
CA ARG A 10 34.12 33.95 23.36
C ARG A 10 33.35 33.55 22.10
N THR A 11 32.55 34.51 21.61
CA THR A 11 31.95 34.56 20.26
C THR A 11 30.86 33.54 19.90
N VAL A 12 29.73 33.56 20.61
CA VAL A 12 28.40 33.25 20.04
C VAL A 12 27.38 34.26 20.60
N ASN A 13 26.63 34.96 19.76
CA ASN A 13 25.60 35.96 20.11
C ASN A 13 24.38 35.39 20.87
N VAL A 14 24.48 34.18 21.41
CA VAL A 14 23.58 33.65 22.43
C VAL A 14 24.32 33.78 23.75
N THR A 15 24.09 34.87 24.47
CA THR A 15 24.60 35.07 25.81
C THR A 15 24.08 33.95 26.71
N ILE A 16 24.85 32.87 26.87
CA ILE A 16 24.65 31.89 27.94
C ILE A 16 25.04 32.63 29.23
N HIS A 17 24.11 33.38 29.79
CA HIS A 17 24.23 33.87 31.16
C HIS A 17 24.04 32.69 32.14
N LEU A 18 24.92 31.70 32.11
CA LEU A 18 25.14 30.80 33.23
C LEU A 18 26.33 31.35 34.00
N ILE A 19 26.07 31.91 35.19
CA ILE A 19 27.14 32.14 36.16
C ILE A 19 27.59 30.74 36.58
N LEU A 20 28.65 30.23 35.97
CA LEU A 20 29.38 29.09 36.50
C LEU A 20 29.90 29.53 37.86
N HIS A 21 29.42 28.91 38.94
CA HIS A 21 29.99 29.13 40.27
C HIS A 21 31.51 28.93 40.24
N PRO A 22 32.28 29.67 41.07
CA PRO A 22 33.72 29.50 41.15
C PRO A 22 34.05 28.01 41.37
N ARG A 23 34.92 27.48 40.51
CA ARG A 23 35.29 26.06 40.47
C ARG A 23 35.75 25.60 41.85
N LYS A 24 35.02 24.70 42.50
CA LYS A 24 35.63 23.85 43.53
C LYS A 24 36.60 22.90 42.82
N LYS A 25 37.86 22.89 43.26
CA LYS A 25 38.91 21.97 42.75
C LYS A 25 38.35 20.54 42.77
N GLY A 26 38.19 19.91 41.59
CA GLY A 26 37.72 18.52 41.46
C GLY A 26 36.26 18.29 41.03
N SER A 27 35.41 19.32 40.89
CA SER A 27 34.00 19.11 40.48
C SER A 27 33.85 18.87 38.98
N ARG A 28 33.75 17.61 38.54
CA ARG A 28 33.28 17.23 37.20
C ARG A 28 31.74 17.30 37.20
N HIS A 29 31.14 18.29 36.53
CA HIS A 29 29.68 18.38 36.41
C HIS A 29 29.15 17.28 35.48
N ARG A 30 28.81 16.10 36.04
CA ARG A 30 28.31 14.93 35.31
C ARG A 30 26.95 15.22 34.65
N GLU A 31 26.20 16.20 35.15
CA GLU A 31 24.83 16.51 34.73
C GLU A 31 24.76 17.12 33.33
N TYR A 32 25.74 17.94 32.93
CA TYR A 32 25.83 18.52 31.58
C TYR A 32 26.33 17.51 30.53
N ALA A 33 26.75 16.31 30.94
CA ALA A 33 27.15 15.26 30.01
C ALA A 33 26.00 14.83 29.09
N VAL A 34 24.74 15.05 29.48
CA VAL A 34 23.56 14.79 28.63
C VAL A 34 23.55 15.65 27.36
N MET A 35 24.02 16.90 27.44
CA MET A 35 24.12 17.78 26.26
C MET A 35 25.17 17.26 25.29
N LEU A 36 26.32 16.81 25.81
CA LEU A 36 27.39 16.20 25.03
C LEU A 36 26.95 14.85 24.44
N ASP A 37 26.25 14.01 25.20
CA ASP A 37 25.67 12.73 24.73
C ASP A 37 24.74 12.97 23.53
N HIS A 38 23.82 13.94 23.61
CA HIS A 38 22.97 14.29 22.49
C HIS A 38 23.75 14.82 21.27
N ALA A 39 24.77 15.66 21.49
CA ALA A 39 25.61 16.17 20.41
C ALA A 39 26.37 15.05 19.71
N VAL A 40 27.01 14.15 20.48
CA VAL A 40 27.75 12.99 19.96
C VAL A 40 26.83 12.05 19.20
N ARG A 41 25.62 11.75 19.73
CA ARG A 41 24.63 10.92 19.01
C ARG A 41 24.23 11.53 17.68
N LYS A 42 24.01 12.85 17.60
CA LYS A 42 23.68 13.53 16.34
C LYS A 42 24.84 13.46 15.34
N ILE A 43 26.07 13.73 15.77
CA ILE A 43 27.26 13.65 14.92
C ILE A 43 27.47 12.22 14.42
N PHE A 44 27.38 11.22 15.31
CA PHE A 44 27.52 9.82 14.95
C PHE A 44 26.43 9.36 13.96
N LEU A 45 25.18 9.78 14.16
CA LEU A 45 24.10 9.51 13.22
C LEU A 45 24.38 10.15 11.86
N ALA A 46 24.76 11.42 11.81
CA ALA A 46 25.11 12.11 10.58
C ALA A 46 26.24 11.40 9.84
N HIS A 47 27.33 11.04 10.53
CA HIS A 47 28.47 10.33 9.94
C HIS A 47 28.08 8.96 9.36
N ASN A 48 27.26 8.18 10.07
CA ASN A 48 26.77 6.91 9.55
C ASN A 48 25.88 7.09 8.33
N TRP A 49 25.06 8.13 8.31
CA TRP A 49 24.22 8.47 7.16
C TRP A 49 25.07 8.91 5.96
N ILE A 50 26.15 9.67 6.16
CA ILE A 50 27.12 10.03 5.12
C ILE A 50 27.81 8.77 4.56
N LYS A 51 28.30 7.87 5.42
CA LYS A 51 28.92 6.61 4.97
C LYS A 51 27.96 5.72 4.17
N ARG A 52 26.70 5.63 4.61
CA ARG A 52 25.66 4.90 3.88
C ARG A 52 25.33 5.56 2.54
N ALA A 53 25.27 6.89 2.52
CA ALA A 53 25.06 7.66 1.30
C ALA A 53 26.17 7.39 0.28
N GLU A 54 27.43 7.40 0.71
CA GLU A 54 28.57 7.13 -0.15
C GLU A 54 28.57 5.67 -0.65
N ALA A 55 28.29 4.71 0.22
CA ALA A 55 28.19 3.30 -0.18
C ALA A 55 27.04 3.05 -1.19
N GLU A 56 25.94 3.81 -1.11
CA GLU A 56 24.87 3.73 -2.11
C GLU A 56 25.27 4.40 -3.42
N ARG A 57 26.00 5.52 -3.36
CA ARG A 57 26.55 6.21 -4.53
C ARG A 57 27.49 5.30 -5.34
N GLN A 58 28.35 4.56 -4.65
CA GLN A 58 29.26 3.57 -5.27
C GLN A 58 28.51 2.44 -6.00
N LYS A 59 27.30 2.06 -5.55
CA LYS A 59 26.51 1.05 -6.27
C LYS A 59 26.03 1.53 -7.64
N PHE A 60 25.89 2.85 -7.83
CA PHE A 60 25.54 3.41 -9.14
C PHE A 60 26.66 3.22 -10.16
N GLU A 61 27.93 3.09 -9.74
CA GLU A 61 29.06 2.86 -10.64
C GLU A 61 28.89 1.58 -11.47
N ALA A 62 28.42 0.50 -10.85
CA ALA A 62 28.19 -0.77 -11.56
C ALA A 62 27.11 -0.66 -12.65
N ASP A 63 26.07 0.16 -12.43
CA ASP A 63 25.04 0.42 -13.45
C ASP A 63 25.53 1.43 -14.51
N LEU A 64 26.43 2.35 -14.16
CA LEU A 64 27.03 3.31 -15.12
C LEU A 64 27.87 2.60 -16.19
N TYR A 65 28.68 1.60 -15.81
CA TYR A 65 29.47 0.80 -16.77
C TYR A 65 28.63 -0.01 -17.77
N LYS A 66 27.30 -0.05 -17.62
CA LYS A 66 26.43 -0.65 -18.64
C LYS A 66 26.40 0.19 -19.92
N ILE A 67 26.73 1.49 -19.85
CA ILE A 67 26.80 2.33 -21.05
C ILE A 67 27.82 1.80 -22.06
N ASP A 68 28.91 1.18 -21.59
CA ASP A 68 29.96 0.60 -22.43
C ASP A 68 29.48 -0.63 -23.23
N ARG A 69 28.30 -1.17 -22.92
CA ARG A 69 27.66 -2.29 -23.63
C ARG A 69 26.71 -1.83 -24.73
N VAL A 70 26.40 -0.53 -24.77
CA VAL A 70 25.51 0.07 -25.76
C VAL A 70 26.32 0.40 -27.01
N PRO A 71 25.93 -0.07 -28.21
CA PRO A 71 26.60 0.31 -29.46
C PRO A 71 26.59 1.84 -29.65
N GLN A 72 27.66 2.39 -30.23
CA GLN A 72 27.82 3.84 -30.37
C GLN A 72 26.67 4.48 -31.18
N GLU A 73 26.27 3.85 -32.28
CA GLU A 73 25.15 4.33 -33.11
C GLU A 73 23.83 4.41 -32.32
N ALA A 74 23.54 3.40 -31.49
CA ALA A 74 22.35 3.39 -30.63
C ALA A 74 22.42 4.48 -29.57
N ARG A 75 23.62 4.71 -29.00
CA ARG A 75 23.87 5.75 -28.01
C ARG A 75 23.67 7.14 -28.59
N ASP A 76 24.24 7.42 -29.75
CA ASP A 76 24.13 8.72 -30.42
C ASP A 76 22.66 9.06 -30.73
N TRP A 77 21.90 8.08 -31.23
CA TRP A 77 20.46 8.24 -31.46
C TRP A 77 19.68 8.53 -30.18
N LEU A 78 19.94 7.79 -29.10
CA LEU A 78 19.23 7.95 -27.82
C LEU A 78 19.59 9.27 -27.11
N ASP A 79 20.85 9.69 -27.20
CA ASP A 79 21.32 10.98 -26.67
C ASP A 79 20.67 12.15 -27.45
N GLU A 80 20.58 12.05 -28.77
CA GLU A 80 19.85 13.01 -29.62
C GLU A 80 18.37 13.10 -29.24
N PHE A 81 17.70 11.95 -29.16
CA PHE A 81 16.29 11.89 -28.75
C PHE A 81 16.06 12.55 -27.38
N CYS A 82 16.96 12.32 -26.42
CA CYS A 82 16.87 12.94 -25.10
C CYS A 82 17.08 14.46 -25.16
N ARG A 83 17.99 14.94 -26.02
CA ARG A 83 18.23 16.38 -26.23
C ARG A 83 17.00 17.07 -26.83
N GLU A 84 16.45 16.55 -27.91
CA GLU A 84 15.23 17.08 -28.54
C GLU A 84 14.03 17.08 -27.56
N ARG A 85 13.91 16.03 -26.74
CA ARG A 85 12.89 15.98 -25.68
C ARG A 85 13.12 17.00 -24.59
N THR A 86 14.37 17.29 -24.24
CA THR A 86 14.71 18.32 -23.26
C THR A 86 14.24 19.70 -23.76
N GLU A 87 14.58 20.03 -25.00
CA GLU A 87 14.23 21.29 -25.65
C GLU A 87 12.72 21.44 -25.79
N SER A 88 12.03 20.43 -26.32
CA SER A 88 10.59 20.47 -26.53
C SER A 88 9.76 20.49 -25.24
N THR A 89 10.29 19.98 -24.13
CA THR A 89 9.60 19.98 -22.83
C THR A 89 10.02 21.12 -21.90
N GLY A 90 11.00 21.94 -22.29
CA GLY A 90 11.56 22.98 -21.44
C GLY A 90 12.17 22.44 -20.13
N SER A 91 12.66 21.21 -20.12
CA SER A 91 13.10 20.55 -18.89
C SER A 91 14.42 21.13 -18.39
N ILE A 92 14.39 21.77 -17.20
CA ILE A 92 15.58 22.40 -16.59
C ILE A 92 16.69 21.38 -16.28
N ASP A 93 16.33 20.18 -15.83
CA ASP A 93 17.28 19.15 -15.37
C ASP A 93 17.75 18.20 -16.50
N GLY A 94 17.31 18.44 -17.75
CA GLY A 94 17.52 17.51 -18.86
C GLY A 94 16.55 16.31 -18.82
N TYR A 95 15.98 15.96 -19.97
CA TYR A 95 15.19 14.74 -20.12
C TYR A 95 16.11 13.52 -20.18
N HIS A 96 15.77 12.48 -19.43
CA HIS A 96 16.35 11.15 -19.59
C HIS A 96 15.26 10.07 -19.61
N ILE A 97 15.52 8.98 -20.33
CA ILE A 97 14.60 7.85 -20.40
C ILE A 97 14.60 7.12 -19.05
N ARG A 98 13.46 7.10 -18.37
CA ARG A 98 13.30 6.43 -17.07
C ARG A 98 13.03 4.95 -17.23
N ARG A 99 13.43 4.13 -16.25
CA ARG A 99 13.08 2.68 -16.17
C ARG A 99 11.59 2.36 -16.33
N LYS A 100 10.70 3.31 -16.05
CA LYS A 100 9.26 3.16 -16.21
C LYS A 100 8.79 3.33 -17.67
N ALA A 101 9.50 4.14 -18.45
CA ALA A 101 9.17 4.40 -19.86
C ALA A 101 9.37 3.16 -20.74
N VAL A 102 10.21 2.22 -20.30
CA VAL A 102 10.55 0.98 -21.04
C VAL A 102 9.88 -0.29 -20.47
N LEU A 103 8.73 -0.15 -19.79
CA LEU A 103 7.96 -1.32 -19.33
C LEU A 103 7.30 -2.04 -20.50
N GLY A 104 7.42 -3.37 -20.55
CA GLY A 104 6.90 -4.17 -21.67
C GLY A 104 7.79 -4.18 -22.92
N TRP A 105 8.99 -3.59 -22.85
CA TRP A 105 9.91 -3.46 -23.97
C TRP A 105 10.34 -4.81 -24.58
N GLU A 106 10.65 -5.82 -23.76
CA GLU A 106 11.05 -7.14 -24.25
C GLU A 106 9.95 -7.78 -25.12
N ALA A 107 8.70 -7.74 -24.67
CA ALA A 107 7.55 -8.25 -25.43
C ALA A 107 7.27 -7.42 -26.70
N LEU A 108 7.59 -6.12 -26.69
CA LEU A 108 7.47 -5.28 -27.87
C LEU A 108 8.53 -5.62 -28.93
N VAL A 109 9.77 -5.85 -28.52
CA VAL A 109 10.85 -6.28 -29.41
C VAL A 109 10.53 -7.65 -30.04
N GLU A 110 9.96 -8.58 -29.26
CA GLU A 110 9.46 -9.87 -29.79
C GLU A 110 8.31 -9.70 -30.80
N ALA A 111 7.47 -8.68 -30.64
CA ALA A 111 6.40 -8.37 -31.59
C ALA A 111 6.94 -7.70 -32.86
N TRP A 112 7.96 -6.85 -32.75
CA TRP A 112 8.62 -6.23 -33.91
C TRP A 112 9.46 -7.21 -34.74
N ASP A 113 9.87 -8.33 -34.15
CA ASP A 113 10.59 -9.40 -34.83
C ASP A 113 9.67 -10.36 -35.62
N GLN A 114 8.35 -10.21 -35.49
CA GLN A 114 7.41 -11.04 -36.25
C GLN A 114 7.50 -10.75 -37.76
N LYS A 115 7.31 -11.79 -38.57
CA LYS A 115 7.49 -11.74 -40.04
C LYS A 115 6.58 -10.75 -40.76
N ASP A 116 5.46 -10.41 -40.14
CA ASP A 116 4.45 -9.46 -40.62
C ASP A 116 4.73 -8.01 -40.19
N CYS A 117 5.73 -7.77 -39.33
CA CYS A 117 6.07 -6.44 -38.82
C CYS A 117 7.28 -5.83 -39.56
N LEU A 118 7.09 -5.42 -40.82
CA LEU A 118 8.19 -5.01 -41.70
C LEU A 118 8.41 -3.49 -41.74
N SER A 119 7.35 -2.69 -41.66
CA SER A 119 7.42 -1.23 -41.74
C SER A 119 7.45 -0.55 -40.37
N VAL A 120 7.77 0.75 -40.35
CA VAL A 120 7.68 1.57 -39.13
C VAL A 120 6.23 1.66 -38.67
N GLU A 121 5.29 1.75 -39.60
CA GLU A 121 3.86 1.79 -39.36
C GLU A 121 3.36 0.50 -38.70
N ASP A 122 3.83 -0.66 -39.16
CA ASP A 122 3.50 -1.96 -38.57
C ASP A 122 4.02 -2.05 -37.12
N ARG A 123 5.22 -1.54 -36.88
CA ARG A 123 5.83 -1.48 -35.54
C ARG A 123 5.06 -0.55 -34.59
N ILE A 124 4.60 0.59 -35.08
CA ILE A 124 3.75 1.52 -34.34
C ILE A 124 2.40 0.86 -34.02
N ALA A 125 1.80 0.15 -34.98
CA ALA A 125 0.56 -0.59 -34.76
C ALA A 125 0.74 -1.66 -33.69
N ALA A 126 1.79 -2.49 -33.79
CA ALA A 126 2.12 -3.52 -32.80
C ALA A 126 2.33 -2.94 -31.39
N ALA A 127 2.97 -1.78 -31.27
CA ALA A 127 3.15 -1.10 -29.99
C ALA A 127 1.81 -0.66 -29.36
N ARG A 128 0.88 -0.15 -30.17
CA ARG A 128 -0.46 0.27 -29.72
C ARG A 128 -1.32 -0.94 -29.36
N ASP A 129 -1.26 -2.01 -30.15
CA ASP A 129 -1.99 -3.24 -29.88
C ASP A 129 -1.52 -3.89 -28.57
N LEU A 130 -0.21 -3.89 -28.30
CA LEU A 130 0.33 -4.34 -27.01
C LEU A 130 -0.05 -3.44 -25.84
N GLN A 131 -0.17 -2.13 -26.05
CA GLN A 131 -0.65 -1.20 -25.02
C GLN A 131 -2.10 -1.49 -24.63
N ASP A 132 -2.94 -1.79 -25.61
CA ASP A 132 -4.36 -2.08 -25.42
C ASP A 132 -4.63 -3.54 -25.00
N ASN A 133 -3.60 -4.40 -25.04
CA ASN A 133 -3.67 -5.79 -24.62
C ASN A 133 -4.08 -5.90 -23.13
N PRO A 134 -5.27 -6.45 -22.81
CA PRO A 134 -5.73 -6.61 -21.43
C PRO A 134 -4.84 -7.52 -20.58
N GLY A 135 -4.03 -8.37 -21.21
CA GLY A 135 -3.05 -9.25 -20.56
C GLY A 135 -1.75 -8.54 -20.15
N MET A 136 -1.48 -7.33 -20.65
CA MET A 136 -0.28 -6.57 -20.33
C MET A 136 -0.55 -5.53 -19.23
N ASP A 137 -0.31 -5.92 -17.96
CA ASP A 137 -0.59 -5.07 -16.79
C ASP A 137 0.32 -3.81 -16.71
N LYS A 138 1.48 -3.83 -17.37
CA LYS A 138 2.50 -2.77 -17.29
C LYS A 138 3.11 -2.46 -18.65
N PHE A 139 2.67 -1.34 -19.24
CA PHE A 139 3.22 -0.79 -20.48
C PHE A 139 3.93 0.54 -20.24
N GLY A 140 4.94 0.80 -21.06
CA GLY A 140 5.83 1.95 -21.02
C GLY A 140 5.22 3.21 -21.63
N ASP A 141 6.10 4.11 -22.09
CA ASP A 141 5.70 5.34 -22.78
C ASP A 141 5.51 5.05 -24.26
N ILE A 142 4.27 5.15 -24.74
CA ILE A 142 3.95 4.87 -26.15
C ILE A 142 4.69 5.81 -27.10
N TRP A 143 4.90 7.07 -26.71
CA TRP A 143 5.59 8.04 -27.57
C TRP A 143 7.07 7.71 -27.74
N LEU A 144 7.69 7.12 -26.71
CA LEU A 144 9.04 6.62 -26.82
C LEU A 144 9.08 5.44 -27.79
N TYR A 145 8.17 4.48 -27.65
CA TYR A 145 8.13 3.31 -28.54
C TYR A 145 7.82 3.65 -29.99
N GLU A 146 6.91 4.61 -30.23
CA GLU A 146 6.64 5.12 -31.58
C GLU A 146 7.89 5.77 -32.20
N ALA A 147 8.69 6.49 -31.41
CA ALA A 147 9.96 7.04 -31.89
C ALA A 147 11.03 5.96 -32.14
N LEU A 148 11.11 4.93 -31.29
CA LEU A 148 12.07 3.83 -31.44
C LEU A 148 11.74 2.89 -32.61
N ALA A 149 10.50 2.91 -33.14
CA ALA A 149 10.07 2.07 -34.26
C ALA A 149 10.90 2.32 -35.53
N SER A 150 11.40 3.54 -35.72
CA SER A 150 12.27 3.93 -36.83
C SER A 150 13.77 3.74 -36.56
N ALA A 151 14.16 3.23 -35.38
CA ALA A 151 15.56 3.14 -34.94
C ALA A 151 15.99 1.68 -34.68
N PRO A 152 16.25 0.85 -35.71
CA PRO A 152 16.70 -0.53 -35.54
C PRO A 152 17.93 -0.68 -34.63
N CYS A 153 18.87 0.27 -34.66
CA CYS A 153 20.11 0.23 -33.88
C CYS A 153 19.90 0.10 -32.35
N VAL A 154 18.75 0.52 -31.81
CA VAL A 154 18.45 0.48 -30.37
C VAL A 154 17.83 -0.84 -29.89
N TRP A 155 17.43 -1.71 -30.83
CA TRP A 155 16.70 -2.94 -30.51
C TRP A 155 17.10 -4.15 -31.38
N GLN A 156 17.94 -3.97 -32.39
CA GLN A 156 18.58 -5.04 -33.16
C GLN A 156 20.09 -5.00 -32.97
N LYS A 157 20.71 -6.19 -32.97
CA LYS A 157 22.15 -6.34 -33.06
C LYS A 157 22.46 -7.43 -34.07
N ASP A 158 23.25 -7.11 -35.09
CA ASP A 158 23.63 -8.05 -36.16
C ASP A 158 22.40 -8.67 -36.86
N GLY A 159 21.30 -7.91 -36.98
CA GLY A 159 20.03 -8.34 -37.58
C GLY A 159 19.09 -9.09 -36.63
N GLU A 160 19.53 -9.42 -35.43
CA GLU A 160 18.75 -10.18 -34.43
C GLU A 160 18.15 -9.26 -33.36
N PRO A 161 16.95 -9.56 -32.82
CA PRO A 161 16.32 -8.78 -31.76
C PRO A 161 17.13 -8.81 -30.46
N ASN A 162 17.43 -7.63 -29.92
CA ASN A 162 18.17 -7.45 -28.69
C ASN A 162 17.61 -6.28 -27.85
N ALA A 163 16.64 -6.60 -27.01
CA ALA A 163 16.04 -5.64 -26.09
C ALA A 163 17.03 -5.04 -25.07
N GLN A 164 18.19 -5.67 -24.81
CA GLN A 164 19.12 -5.26 -23.76
C GLN A 164 19.82 -3.93 -24.07
N ILE A 165 19.94 -3.53 -25.33
CA ILE A 165 20.61 -2.29 -25.75
C ILE A 165 19.97 -1.07 -25.06
N LEU A 166 18.66 -0.89 -25.26
CA LEU A 166 17.90 0.18 -24.60
C LEU A 166 17.88 0.02 -23.07
N LEU A 167 17.77 -1.21 -22.55
CA LEU A 167 17.72 -1.44 -21.10
C LEU A 167 19.03 -1.05 -20.41
N ASP A 168 20.18 -1.34 -21.03
CA ASP A 168 21.51 -0.95 -20.53
C ASP A 168 21.70 0.57 -20.59
N TYR A 169 21.28 1.23 -21.67
CA TYR A 169 21.29 2.71 -21.78
C TYR A 169 20.43 3.36 -20.68
N VAL A 170 19.19 2.88 -20.50
CA VAL A 170 18.26 3.40 -19.48
C VAL A 170 18.78 3.16 -18.07
N ASP A 171 19.40 2.01 -17.80
CA ASP A 171 20.00 1.73 -16.51
C ASP A 171 21.18 2.66 -16.20
N ALA A 172 22.03 2.94 -17.19
CA ALA A 172 23.16 3.87 -17.06
C ALA A 172 22.68 5.32 -16.86
N GLY A 173 21.77 5.81 -17.69
CA GLY A 173 21.23 7.18 -17.58
C GLY A 173 20.49 7.43 -16.27
N GLU A 174 19.68 6.45 -15.80
CA GLU A 174 19.03 6.54 -14.49
C GLU A 174 20.04 6.50 -13.33
N ALA A 175 21.14 5.76 -13.46
CA ALA A 175 22.23 5.72 -12.47
C ALA A 175 22.99 7.05 -12.43
N GLU A 176 23.26 7.67 -13.59
CA GLU A 176 23.87 8.99 -13.68
C GLU A 176 22.98 10.07 -13.06
N TYR A 177 21.70 10.10 -13.43
CA TYR A 177 20.72 10.99 -12.85
C TYR A 177 20.66 10.83 -11.33
N LYS A 178 20.58 9.59 -10.83
CA LYS A 178 20.58 9.35 -9.38
C LYS A 178 21.86 9.80 -8.73
N ARG A 179 23.02 9.56 -9.33
CA ARG A 179 24.33 9.95 -8.81
C ARG A 179 24.45 11.47 -8.68
N SER A 180 24.03 12.24 -9.68
CA SER A 180 24.07 13.71 -9.65
C SER A 180 23.07 14.30 -8.64
N HIS A 181 21.90 13.68 -8.50
CA HIS A 181 20.85 14.14 -7.58
C HIS A 181 20.96 13.53 -6.17
N TYR A 182 21.93 12.65 -5.92
CA TYR A 182 22.05 11.98 -4.63
C TYR A 182 22.50 12.95 -3.56
N LYS A 183 21.56 13.44 -2.76
CA LYS A 183 21.85 14.42 -1.71
C LYS A 183 22.59 13.77 -0.55
N VAL A 184 23.74 14.33 -0.19
CA VAL A 184 24.38 14.04 1.10
C VAL A 184 23.48 14.58 2.21
N PRO A 185 23.23 13.80 3.29
CA PRO A 185 22.39 14.24 4.40
C PRO A 185 22.85 15.57 5.01
N ALA A 186 22.00 16.60 4.95
CA ALA A 186 22.30 17.90 5.53
C ALA A 186 22.34 17.82 7.07
N TYR A 187 23.41 18.33 7.68
CA TYR A 187 23.51 18.46 9.13
C TYR A 187 22.66 19.65 9.60
N ARG A 188 21.64 19.38 10.44
CA ARG A 188 20.78 20.41 11.05
C ARG A 188 21.13 20.60 12.52
N HIS A 189 21.63 21.79 12.85
CA HIS A 189 21.93 22.17 14.23
C HIS A 189 20.67 22.05 15.12
N PRO A 190 20.83 21.63 16.39
CA PRO A 190 19.74 21.71 17.37
C PRO A 190 19.27 23.16 17.50
N ASP A 191 17.95 23.35 17.53
CA ASP A 191 17.32 24.64 17.76
C ASP A 191 16.13 24.46 18.71
N PRO A 192 15.94 25.27 19.76
CA PRO A 192 14.89 25.06 20.76
C PRO A 192 13.46 25.04 20.20
N LEU A 193 13.21 25.68 19.05
CA LEU A 193 11.87 25.85 18.48
C LEU A 193 11.68 25.06 17.20
N LEU A 194 12.62 25.09 16.26
CA LEU A 194 12.58 24.46 14.94
C LEU A 194 13.24 23.07 14.89
N HIS A 195 14.22 22.78 15.74
CA HIS A 195 14.89 21.46 15.79
C HIS A 195 15.18 20.99 17.23
N PRO A 196 14.14 20.91 18.09
CA PRO A 196 14.32 20.78 19.53
C PRO A 196 14.95 19.44 19.88
N ILE A 197 15.96 19.49 20.74
CA ILE A 197 16.44 18.35 21.50
C ILE A 197 15.85 18.48 22.90
N PHE A 198 15.08 17.47 23.28
CA PHE A 198 14.44 17.44 24.57
C PHE A 198 15.38 16.88 25.64
N CYS A 199 15.25 17.43 26.83
CA CYS A 199 16.06 17.11 27.99
C CYS A 199 15.72 15.70 28.53
N ASP A 200 16.75 14.85 28.69
CA ASP A 200 16.68 13.52 29.30
C ASP A 200 17.08 13.57 30.79
N PHE A 201 16.31 12.87 31.62
CA PHE A 201 16.47 12.77 33.07
C PHE A 201 16.64 11.33 33.53
N GLY A 202 17.34 11.12 34.63
CA GLY A 202 17.53 9.83 35.30
C GLY A 202 18.99 9.46 35.49
N GLN A 203 19.33 8.19 35.31
CA GLN A 203 20.67 7.68 35.60
C GLN A 203 21.76 8.41 34.79
N SER A 204 22.78 8.92 35.48
CA SER A 204 23.90 9.67 34.90
C SER A 204 23.50 10.95 34.14
N ARG A 205 22.36 11.56 34.50
CA ARG A 205 21.80 12.79 33.91
C ARG A 205 21.22 13.68 35.01
N TRP A 206 20.43 14.69 34.66
CA TRP A 206 19.64 15.45 35.63
C TRP A 206 18.66 14.53 36.38
N SER A 207 18.50 14.78 37.68
CA SER A 207 17.71 13.93 38.56
C SER A 207 16.21 14.03 38.24
N ILE A 208 15.57 12.87 38.16
CA ILE A 208 14.11 12.70 38.26
C ILE A 208 13.86 11.59 39.27
N SER A 209 12.94 11.82 40.20
CA SER A 209 12.43 10.79 41.12
C SER A 209 10.90 10.77 41.07
N PHE A 210 10.34 9.59 41.27
CA PHE A 210 8.90 9.35 41.32
C PHE A 210 8.59 8.76 42.69
N ASP A 211 7.73 9.41 43.47
CA ASP A 211 7.46 9.03 44.86
C ASP A 211 6.92 7.60 44.98
N ILE A 212 6.14 7.14 43.99
CA ILE A 212 5.66 5.75 43.93
C ILE A 212 6.80 4.71 43.86
N HIS A 213 7.92 5.08 43.24
CA HIS A 213 9.09 4.20 43.13
C HIS A 213 9.88 4.17 44.44
N GLU A 214 9.94 5.28 45.17
CA GLU A 214 10.56 5.34 46.50
C GLU A 214 9.73 4.57 47.52
N PHE A 215 8.41 4.70 47.47
CA PHE A 215 7.48 3.94 48.32
C PHE A 215 7.62 2.44 48.13
N LYS A 216 7.58 1.94 46.88
CA LYS A 216 7.74 0.50 46.59
C LYS A 216 9.11 -0.06 46.99
N LYS A 217 10.12 0.79 47.18
CA LYS A 217 11.47 0.38 47.58
C LYS A 217 11.70 0.40 49.09
N ASN A 218 11.19 1.43 49.78
CA ASN A 218 11.58 1.71 51.17
C ASN A 218 10.46 1.48 52.19
N GLY A 219 9.20 1.30 51.77
CA GLY A 219 8.09 0.97 52.68
C GLY A 219 7.69 2.04 53.72
N GLU A 220 8.29 3.24 53.72
CA GLU A 220 8.08 4.24 54.78
C GLU A 220 7.15 5.44 54.42
N LYS A 221 6.18 5.62 55.33
CA LYS A 221 5.31 6.76 55.77
C LYS A 221 4.34 7.52 54.83
N ASN A 222 3.17 7.77 55.44
CA ASN A 222 1.97 8.44 54.94
C ASN A 222 2.11 9.97 54.79
N PRO A 223 1.37 10.61 53.86
CA PRO A 223 0.71 10.04 52.69
C PRO A 223 1.57 10.19 51.42
N VAL A 224 1.92 9.05 50.81
CA VAL A 224 2.61 9.04 49.51
C VAL A 224 1.63 9.45 48.42
N ASN A 225 1.94 10.55 47.75
CA ASN A 225 1.23 10.94 46.55
C ASN A 225 1.82 10.17 45.35
N ILE A 226 1.14 9.11 44.88
CA ILE A 226 1.58 8.32 43.72
C ILE A 226 1.78 9.13 42.43
N HIS A 227 1.26 10.35 42.39
CA HIS A 227 1.37 11.29 41.29
C HIS A 227 2.43 12.37 41.49
N ALA A 228 3.13 12.39 42.62
CA ALA A 228 4.24 13.28 42.83
C ALA A 228 5.49 12.78 42.07
N LEU A 229 6.24 13.74 41.55
CA LEU A 229 7.57 13.54 41.01
C LEU A 229 8.42 14.78 41.31
N THR A 230 9.73 14.58 41.45
CA THR A 230 10.69 15.67 41.65
C THR A 230 11.67 15.69 40.50
N MET A 231 11.91 16.87 39.91
CA MET A 231 12.85 17.06 38.79
C MET A 231 13.79 18.24 39.01
N GLY A 232 15.05 18.11 38.58
CA GLY A 232 15.98 19.24 38.56
C GLY A 232 15.73 20.16 37.35
N LEU A 233 15.08 21.30 37.54
CA LEU A 233 14.79 22.27 36.47
C LEU A 233 15.67 23.51 36.57
N VAL A 234 16.01 24.10 35.43
CA VAL A 234 16.76 25.37 35.41
C VAL A 234 15.82 26.54 35.68
N SER A 235 16.04 27.27 36.77
CA SER A 235 15.34 28.50 37.13
C SER A 235 16.35 29.58 37.53
N LYS A 236 16.23 30.78 36.95
CA LYS A 236 17.10 31.94 37.24
C LYS A 236 18.60 31.58 37.34
N LYS A 237 19.11 30.80 36.38
CA LYS A 237 20.51 30.35 36.25
C LYS A 237 20.98 29.30 37.28
N ARG A 238 20.08 28.70 38.06
CA ARG A 238 20.38 27.58 38.98
C ARG A 238 19.51 26.39 38.67
N ILE A 239 19.99 25.19 39.01
CA ILE A 239 19.16 23.98 38.98
C ILE A 239 18.40 23.93 40.31
N VAL A 240 17.08 23.94 40.24
CA VAL A 240 16.17 23.88 41.39
C VAL A 240 15.41 22.57 41.33
N LYS A 241 15.41 21.81 42.42
CA LYS A 241 14.51 20.67 42.57
C LYS A 241 13.09 21.19 42.60
N THR A 242 12.31 20.81 41.61
CA THR A 242 10.94 21.26 41.44
C THR A 242 10.03 20.06 41.67
N GLU A 243 9.16 20.18 42.66
CA GLU A 243 8.09 19.22 42.92
C GLU A 243 6.96 19.46 41.93
N LEU A 244 6.53 18.39 41.27
CA LEU A 244 5.48 18.42 40.26
C LEU A 244 4.50 17.28 40.52
N LYS A 245 3.29 17.43 39.98
CA LYS A 245 2.30 16.36 39.93
C LYS A 245 2.04 15.96 38.49
N TRP A 246 2.06 14.67 38.21
CA TRP A 246 1.69 14.12 36.91
C TRP A 246 0.28 13.52 36.97
N SER A 247 -0.44 13.50 35.86
CA SER A 247 -1.78 12.90 35.82
C SER A 247 -2.00 12.19 34.50
N SER A 248 -2.31 10.89 34.56
CA SER A 248 -2.73 10.13 33.40
C SER A 248 -3.56 8.93 33.82
N LYS A 249 -4.90 9.04 33.66
CA LYS A 249 -5.84 7.95 33.96
C LYS A 249 -5.47 6.65 33.22
N ARG A 250 -5.11 6.78 31.94
CA ARG A 250 -4.72 5.65 31.09
C ARG A 250 -3.41 5.01 31.55
N LEU A 251 -2.48 5.80 32.07
CA LEU A 251 -1.21 5.25 32.53
C LEU A 251 -1.40 4.49 33.84
N ASN A 252 -2.09 5.09 34.80
CA ASN A 252 -2.44 4.45 36.07
C ASN A 252 -3.10 3.10 35.82
N SER A 253 -4.10 3.06 34.93
CA SER A 253 -4.82 1.82 34.62
C SER A 253 -3.93 0.79 33.92
N ASN A 254 -3.06 1.20 32.99
CA ASN A 254 -2.24 0.26 32.22
C ASN A 254 -1.07 -0.32 33.01
N LEU A 255 -0.61 0.39 34.04
CA LEU A 255 0.47 -0.01 34.91
C LEU A 255 -0.01 -0.55 36.26
N ALA A 256 -1.33 -0.67 36.47
CA ALA A 256 -1.93 -1.09 37.74
C ALA A 256 -1.27 -0.40 38.95
N LEU A 257 -1.08 0.93 38.87
CA LEU A 257 -0.38 1.66 39.92
C LEU A 257 -1.27 1.75 41.16
N SER A 258 -0.88 1.01 42.20
CA SER A 258 -1.49 1.01 43.53
C SER A 258 -0.40 1.00 44.60
N LEU A 259 -0.74 1.49 45.80
CA LEU A 259 0.14 1.39 46.96
C LEU A 259 0.27 -0.08 47.39
N GLU A 260 -0.85 -0.79 47.46
CA GLU A 260 -0.90 -2.21 47.82
C GLU A 260 -0.86 -3.11 46.58
N SER A 261 -0.07 -4.17 46.65
CA SER A 261 -0.03 -5.24 45.63
C SER A 261 -0.47 -6.54 46.32
N PRO A 262 -1.63 -7.12 45.95
CA PRO A 262 -2.07 -8.39 46.52
C PRO A 262 -1.04 -9.50 46.29
N GLU A 263 -0.80 -10.35 47.29
CA GLU A 263 0.15 -11.47 47.17
C GLU A 263 -0.26 -12.48 46.10
N ASP A 264 -1.57 -12.61 45.83
CA ASP A 264 -2.14 -13.54 44.84
C ASP A 264 -2.26 -12.93 43.42
N ALA A 265 -1.73 -11.72 43.21
CA ALA A 265 -1.83 -11.03 41.94
C ALA A 265 -0.97 -11.71 40.86
N ILE A 266 -1.56 -11.86 39.66
CA ILE A 266 -0.88 -12.51 38.52
C ILE A 266 0.07 -11.51 37.85
N GLU A 267 1.27 -11.95 37.50
CA GLU A 267 2.20 -11.12 36.74
C GLU A 267 1.76 -10.96 35.28
N VAL A 268 1.74 -9.72 34.80
CA VAL A 268 1.44 -9.37 33.41
C VAL A 268 2.43 -8.34 32.90
N SER A 269 2.68 -8.30 31.59
CA SER A 269 3.51 -7.22 31.02
C SER A 269 2.83 -5.86 31.11
N ARG A 270 1.49 -5.82 31.01
CA ARG A 270 0.66 -4.62 31.17
C ARG A 270 -0.74 -5.01 31.64
N ALA A 271 -1.35 -4.22 32.52
CA ALA A 271 -2.71 -4.45 33.03
C ALA A 271 -3.83 -4.13 31.99
N THR A 272 -3.45 -3.95 30.74
CA THR A 272 -4.37 -3.87 29.59
C THR A 272 -5.09 -5.20 29.36
N ARG A 273 -6.20 -5.16 28.63
CA ARG A 273 -6.92 -6.37 28.19
C ARG A 273 -6.02 -7.40 27.50
N LEU A 274 -5.06 -6.96 26.67
CA LEU A 274 -4.12 -7.86 25.99
C LEU A 274 -3.10 -8.49 26.94
N GLY A 275 -2.52 -7.71 27.85
CA GLY A 275 -1.55 -8.25 28.80
C GLY A 275 -2.18 -9.22 29.79
N ARG A 276 -3.44 -9.01 30.17
CA ARG A 276 -4.23 -10.00 30.94
C ARG A 276 -4.52 -11.26 30.13
N ALA A 277 -4.97 -11.10 28.89
CA ALA A 277 -5.23 -12.21 27.98
C ALA A 277 -3.99 -13.08 27.70
N ALA A 278 -2.80 -12.47 27.66
CA ALA A 278 -1.55 -13.17 27.43
C ALA A 278 -1.24 -14.25 28.47
N VAL A 279 -1.77 -14.12 29.69
CA VAL A 279 -1.60 -15.06 30.81
C VAL A 279 -2.92 -15.66 31.29
N GLY A 280 -4.00 -15.51 30.52
CA GLY A 280 -5.33 -16.04 30.89
C GLY A 280 -6.01 -15.36 32.09
N ALA A 281 -5.55 -14.18 32.53
CA ALA A 281 -6.13 -13.49 33.68
C ALA A 281 -7.50 -12.88 33.37
N SER A 282 -8.46 -13.02 34.31
CA SER A 282 -9.78 -12.39 34.20
C SER A 282 -9.72 -10.86 34.39
N GLN A 283 -10.83 -10.17 34.13
CA GLN A 283 -10.90 -8.72 34.28
C GLN A 283 -10.74 -8.27 35.74
N ASP A 284 -11.32 -9.01 36.67
CA ASP A 284 -11.40 -8.63 38.09
C ASP A 284 -10.23 -9.16 38.92
N ARG A 285 -9.42 -10.07 38.35
CA ARG A 285 -8.22 -10.59 39.03
C ARG A 285 -7.20 -9.47 39.24
N ALA A 286 -6.62 -9.39 40.44
CA ALA A 286 -5.50 -8.50 40.71
C ALA A 286 -4.29 -8.88 39.85
N VAL A 287 -3.55 -7.87 39.38
CA VAL A 287 -2.36 -8.08 38.53
C VAL A 287 -1.21 -7.18 38.96
N ASN A 288 0.00 -7.70 38.86
CA ASN A 288 1.24 -6.96 39.03
C ASN A 288 1.94 -6.81 37.67
N ILE A 289 2.65 -5.70 37.47
CA ILE A 289 3.36 -5.46 36.22
C ILE A 289 4.80 -5.97 36.33
N ALA A 290 5.12 -7.01 35.57
CA ALA A 290 6.45 -7.61 35.56
C ALA A 290 7.51 -6.60 35.09
N GLY A 291 8.63 -6.47 35.83
CA GLY A 291 9.71 -5.53 35.52
C GLY A 291 9.49 -4.07 35.94
N LEU A 292 8.31 -3.68 36.42
CA LEU A 292 7.97 -2.26 36.57
C LEU A 292 8.86 -1.51 37.59
N PHE A 293 9.18 -2.16 38.72
CA PHE A 293 9.96 -1.57 39.82
C PHE A 293 11.32 -2.24 40.06
N GLU A 294 11.76 -3.12 39.16
CA GLU A 294 13.06 -3.83 39.29
C GLU A 294 14.27 -2.90 39.04
N SER A 295 14.10 -1.84 38.26
CA SER A 295 15.14 -0.83 38.04
C SER A 295 15.26 0.11 39.24
N ALA A 296 16.42 0.74 39.45
CA ALA A 296 16.60 1.70 40.56
C ALA A 296 15.70 2.96 40.50
N GLY A 297 15.15 3.28 39.32
CA GLY A 297 14.27 4.41 39.08
C GLY A 297 13.83 4.46 37.62
N TRP A 298 12.76 5.20 37.32
CA TRP A 298 12.34 5.43 35.94
C TRP A 298 13.06 6.63 35.33
N ASN A 299 13.56 6.48 34.10
CA ASN A 299 14.09 7.60 33.32
C ASN A 299 12.93 8.42 32.72
N GLY A 300 13.15 9.71 32.49
CA GLY A 300 12.15 10.63 31.94
C GLY A 300 12.71 11.55 30.85
N ARG A 301 11.84 12.04 29.98
CA ARG A 301 12.14 13.07 28.98
C ARG A 301 11.06 14.14 29.01
N LEU A 302 11.45 15.39 29.19
CA LEU A 302 10.54 16.54 29.22
C LEU A 302 10.36 17.12 27.81
N GLN A 303 9.12 17.14 27.31
CA GLN A 303 8.81 17.47 25.92
C GLN A 303 7.67 18.48 25.78
N ALA A 304 7.63 19.13 24.62
CA ALA A 304 6.57 20.04 24.22
C ALA A 304 6.03 19.69 22.82
N PRO A 305 4.74 19.97 22.52
CA PRO A 305 4.16 19.71 21.22
C PRO A 305 4.86 20.50 20.12
N ARG A 306 5.31 19.78 19.09
CA ARG A 306 6.02 20.34 17.94
C ARG A 306 5.30 21.54 17.31
N LYS A 307 3.99 21.44 17.11
CA LYS A 307 3.15 22.51 16.54
C LYS A 307 3.14 23.79 17.37
N GLN A 308 3.24 23.69 18.70
CA GLN A 308 3.31 24.87 19.58
C GLN A 308 4.67 25.55 19.44
N LEU A 309 5.75 24.77 19.33
CA LEU A 309 7.10 25.31 19.13
C LEU A 309 7.28 25.95 17.75
N GLU A 310 6.72 25.35 16.69
CA GLU A 310 6.73 25.92 15.34
C GLU A 310 5.90 27.21 15.25
N ALA A 311 4.74 27.25 15.92
CA ALA A 311 3.94 28.48 16.01
C ALA A 311 4.70 29.58 16.77
N LEU A 312 5.43 29.22 17.83
CA LEU A 312 6.28 30.16 18.56
C LEU A 312 7.42 30.69 17.69
N ALA A 313 8.11 29.83 16.93
CA ALA A 313 9.19 30.22 16.03
C ALA A 313 8.74 31.31 15.04
N LYS A 314 7.56 31.11 14.41
CA LYS A 314 6.99 32.09 13.48
C LYS A 314 6.67 33.44 14.12
N LEU A 315 6.24 33.44 15.39
CA LEU A 315 5.94 34.67 16.11
C LEU A 315 7.19 35.37 16.65
N GLU A 316 8.29 34.65 16.90
CA GLU A 316 9.55 35.25 17.34
C GLU A 316 10.32 35.93 16.19
N GLU A 317 10.04 35.56 14.94
CA GLU A 317 10.54 36.26 13.75
C GLU A 317 9.88 37.63 13.54
N ASP A 318 8.66 37.83 14.07
CA ASP A 318 7.89 39.06 13.96
C ASP A 318 7.96 39.88 15.27
N LYS A 319 8.75 40.96 15.26
CA LYS A 319 8.90 41.86 16.43
C LYS A 319 7.58 42.49 16.89
N SER A 320 6.57 42.61 16.02
CA SER A 320 5.26 43.14 16.38
C SER A 320 4.40 42.15 17.18
N ALA A 321 4.77 40.86 17.18
CA ALA A 321 4.03 39.78 17.83
C ALA A 321 4.59 39.36 19.20
N GLU A 322 5.49 40.15 19.81
CA GLU A 322 6.21 39.78 21.04
C GLU A 322 5.27 39.42 22.21
N ALA A 323 4.19 40.19 22.41
CA ALA A 323 3.21 39.93 23.45
C ALA A 323 2.49 38.58 23.24
N LEU A 324 2.17 38.24 21.97
CA LEU A 324 1.56 36.97 21.59
C LEU A 324 2.54 35.81 21.75
N ALA A 325 3.80 36.00 21.36
CA ALA A 325 4.87 35.01 21.55
C ALA A 325 5.06 34.70 23.05
N LYS A 326 5.11 35.73 23.91
CA LYS A 326 5.20 35.58 25.38
C LYS A 326 3.98 34.84 25.94
N ALA A 327 2.77 35.19 25.50
CA ALA A 327 1.55 34.52 25.92
C ALA A 327 1.53 33.03 25.49
N LEU A 328 2.00 32.73 24.28
CA LEU A 328 2.07 31.36 23.77
C LEU A 328 3.14 30.53 24.50
N ARG A 329 4.31 31.12 24.79
CA ARG A 329 5.40 30.50 25.57
C ARG A 329 4.93 30.09 26.97
N ASN A 330 4.17 30.96 27.65
CA ASN A 330 3.59 30.67 28.97
C ASN A 330 2.49 29.59 28.94
N ARG A 331 1.92 29.30 27.77
CA ARG A 331 0.85 28.31 27.57
C ARG A 331 1.34 27.00 26.92
N ILE A 332 2.66 26.83 26.77
CA ILE A 332 3.23 25.58 26.25
C ILE A 332 2.81 24.42 27.16
N LYS A 333 2.25 23.38 26.54
CA LYS A 333 1.84 22.17 27.25
C LYS A 333 3.04 21.24 27.38
N TRP A 334 3.63 21.20 28.56
CA TRP A 334 4.71 20.27 28.85
C TRP A 334 4.17 18.87 29.16
N PHE A 335 4.86 17.84 28.68
CA PHE A 335 4.57 16.45 29.04
C PHE A 335 5.87 15.68 29.25
N ILE A 336 5.81 14.67 30.11
CA ILE A 336 6.93 13.80 30.42
C ILE A 336 6.67 12.44 29.78
N THR A 337 7.62 11.99 28.98
CA THR A 337 7.68 10.59 28.54
C THR A 337 8.63 9.86 29.48
N PHE A 338 8.17 8.81 30.15
CA PHE A 338 9.01 7.98 31.01
C PHE A 338 9.17 6.58 30.41
N SER A 339 10.22 5.88 30.79
CA SER A 339 10.62 4.60 30.16
C SER A 339 10.80 3.50 31.22
N PRO A 340 9.72 2.83 31.65
CA PRO A 340 9.81 1.67 32.52
C PRO A 340 10.31 0.45 31.73
N LYS A 341 11.10 -0.42 32.37
CA LYS A 341 11.64 -1.63 31.75
C LYS A 341 10.72 -2.83 32.00
N LEU A 342 9.64 -2.90 31.24
CA LEU A 342 8.65 -3.97 31.37
C LEU A 342 9.21 -5.32 30.90
N GLN A 343 8.86 -6.40 31.60
CA GLN A 343 9.18 -7.76 31.17
C GLN A 343 8.03 -8.37 30.35
N PRO A 344 8.32 -9.01 29.22
CA PRO A 344 7.30 -9.66 28.42
C PRO A 344 6.77 -10.93 29.13
N HIS A 345 5.51 -11.26 28.90
CA HIS A 345 4.81 -12.45 29.40
C HIS A 345 3.82 -12.91 28.34
N GLY A 346 3.71 -14.22 28.12
CA GLY A 346 2.71 -14.79 27.23
C GLY A 346 3.08 -16.13 26.59
N PRO A 347 2.29 -16.59 25.61
CA PRO A 347 2.26 -17.99 25.16
C PRO A 347 3.59 -18.55 24.65
N TRP A 348 4.42 -17.75 23.98
CA TRP A 348 5.73 -18.18 23.48
C TRP A 348 6.70 -18.54 24.60
N MET A 349 6.64 -17.83 25.72
CA MET A 349 7.56 -18.06 26.84
C MET A 349 7.21 -19.38 27.54
N GLU A 350 5.93 -19.57 27.86
CA GLU A 350 5.41 -20.83 28.41
C GLU A 350 5.67 -22.01 27.47
N TYR A 351 5.60 -21.79 26.15
CA TYR A 351 5.92 -22.82 25.16
C TYR A 351 7.41 -23.14 25.12
N ALA A 352 8.30 -22.15 25.26
CA ALA A 352 9.74 -22.33 25.25
C ALA A 352 10.26 -23.14 26.45
N GLU A 353 9.60 -23.05 27.60
CA GLU A 353 9.93 -23.78 28.83
C GLU A 353 9.73 -25.31 28.70
N ARG A 354 8.94 -25.76 27.70
CA ARG A 354 8.63 -27.18 27.50
C ARG A 354 9.74 -27.99 26.82
N PHE A 355 10.78 -27.32 26.32
CA PHE A 355 11.81 -27.97 25.50
C PHE A 355 13.11 -28.19 26.26
N SER A 356 13.65 -29.41 26.18
CA SER A 356 15.00 -29.71 26.61
C SER A 356 16.04 -29.20 25.61
N GLY A 357 17.32 -29.20 26.00
CA GLY A 357 18.43 -28.82 25.11
C GLY A 357 18.64 -29.79 23.93
N GLU A 358 18.10 -31.01 24.02
CA GLU A 358 18.32 -32.13 23.10
C GLU A 358 17.23 -32.27 22.03
N ALA A 359 16.20 -31.41 22.02
CA ALA A 359 15.16 -31.45 20.99
C ALA A 359 15.72 -31.06 19.60
N PRO A 360 15.30 -31.71 18.49
CA PRO A 360 15.73 -31.37 17.13
C PRO A 360 15.49 -29.90 16.77
N SER A 361 14.40 -29.34 17.30
CA SER A 361 14.07 -27.92 17.23
C SER A 361 13.44 -27.48 18.55
N ARG A 362 13.79 -26.29 19.03
CA ARG A 362 13.26 -25.74 20.29
C ARG A 362 13.01 -24.24 20.21
N ALA A 363 11.95 -23.79 20.88
CA ALA A 363 11.69 -22.37 21.09
C ALA A 363 12.65 -21.82 22.16
N ALA A 364 13.06 -20.56 22.00
CA ALA A 364 13.98 -19.91 22.93
C ALA A 364 13.76 -18.39 22.98
N VAL A 365 14.26 -17.79 24.06
CA VAL A 365 14.35 -16.34 24.25
C VAL A 365 15.82 -15.97 24.47
N ILE A 366 16.46 -15.36 23.47
CA ILE A 366 17.88 -14.97 23.53
C ILE A 366 17.99 -13.45 23.55
N LYS A 367 18.55 -12.89 24.63
CA LYS A 367 18.71 -11.43 24.81
C LYS A 367 17.39 -10.68 24.59
N GLY A 368 16.28 -11.27 25.09
CA GLY A 368 14.93 -10.74 24.94
C GLY A 368 14.30 -10.93 23.55
N LYS A 369 14.94 -11.63 22.60
CA LYS A 369 14.38 -11.92 21.28
C LYS A 369 13.87 -13.35 21.20
N TYR A 370 12.67 -13.51 20.66
CA TYR A 370 12.07 -14.82 20.39
C TYR A 370 12.70 -15.44 19.14
N THR A 371 13.03 -16.73 19.21
CA THR A 371 13.66 -17.47 18.12
C THR A 371 13.38 -18.96 18.26
N VAL A 372 13.49 -19.67 17.13
CA VAL A 372 13.63 -21.13 17.12
C VAL A 372 15.11 -21.47 16.95
N ILE A 373 15.57 -22.51 17.62
CA ILE A 373 16.91 -23.07 17.48
C ILE A 373 16.74 -24.49 16.93
N HIS A 374 17.39 -24.76 15.80
CA HIS A 374 17.46 -26.09 15.21
C HIS A 374 18.84 -26.70 15.53
N GLN A 375 18.90 -28.00 15.79
CA GLN A 375 20.17 -28.69 16.04
C GLN A 375 21.08 -28.74 14.81
N ASP A 376 20.48 -28.70 13.62
CA ASP A 376 21.20 -28.70 12.37
C ASP A 376 22.11 -27.47 12.23
N LYS A 377 23.41 -27.71 12.15
CA LYS A 377 24.46 -26.69 12.00
C LYS A 377 24.76 -26.36 10.52
N THR A 378 24.10 -27.01 9.57
CA THR A 378 24.34 -26.77 8.14
C THR A 378 23.92 -25.37 7.72
N ARG A 379 24.73 -24.76 6.85
CA ARG A 379 24.47 -23.43 6.31
C ARG A 379 23.43 -23.50 5.20
N ARG A 380 22.15 -23.38 5.55
CA ARG A 380 21.02 -23.45 4.62
C ARG A 380 20.77 -22.15 3.83
N ARG A 381 20.41 -22.27 2.55
CA ARG A 381 20.06 -21.17 1.64
C ARG A 381 18.58 -20.77 1.75
N PRO A 382 18.15 -19.61 1.23
CA PRO A 382 16.85 -19.01 1.56
C PRO A 382 15.62 -19.92 1.43
N LEU A 383 15.53 -20.78 0.41
CA LEU A 383 14.38 -21.69 0.23
C LEU A 383 14.50 -22.99 1.04
N ALA A 384 15.70 -23.31 1.54
CA ALA A 384 15.99 -24.52 2.31
C ALA A 384 16.07 -24.26 3.83
N LYS A 385 15.74 -23.04 4.28
CA LYS A 385 15.82 -22.67 5.69
C LYS A 385 14.75 -23.39 6.51
N LEU A 386 15.17 -23.92 7.66
CA LEU A 386 14.25 -24.33 8.71
C LEU A 386 13.65 -23.07 9.35
N HIS A 387 12.33 -23.07 9.52
CA HIS A 387 11.56 -21.93 10.01
C HIS A 387 10.88 -22.25 11.34
N LEU A 388 9.58 -22.56 11.30
CA LEU A 388 8.78 -23.01 12.45
C LEU A 388 8.38 -24.49 12.32
N CYS A 389 9.01 -25.23 11.40
CA CYS A 389 8.86 -26.66 11.22
C CYS A 389 9.44 -27.44 12.41
N ARG A 390 9.07 -28.72 12.55
CA ARG A 390 9.57 -29.65 13.58
C ARG A 390 9.27 -29.24 15.04
N MET A 391 8.27 -28.40 15.25
CA MET A 391 7.86 -27.91 16.57
C MET A 391 6.52 -28.56 16.97
N PRO A 392 6.45 -29.50 17.92
CA PRO A 392 5.20 -30.18 18.29
C PRO A 392 4.25 -29.28 19.09
N GLY A 393 2.95 -29.37 18.83
CA GLY A 393 1.92 -28.56 19.50
C GLY A 393 2.00 -27.05 19.24
N LEU A 394 2.80 -26.60 18.27
CA LEU A 394 2.91 -25.19 17.89
C LEU A 394 1.60 -24.70 17.25
N ARG A 395 1.05 -23.62 17.81
CA ARG A 395 -0.09 -22.90 17.24
C ARG A 395 0.37 -21.59 16.60
N VAL A 396 0.08 -21.40 15.32
CA VAL A 396 0.48 -20.20 14.57
C VAL A 396 -0.74 -19.48 14.00
N LEU A 397 -0.84 -18.17 14.24
CA LEU A 397 -1.79 -17.30 13.55
C LEU A 397 -1.10 -16.73 12.31
N SER A 398 -1.49 -17.21 11.14
CA SER A 398 -1.06 -16.66 9.86
C SER A 398 -1.99 -15.54 9.39
N VAL A 399 -1.40 -14.47 8.84
CA VAL A 399 -2.11 -13.24 8.48
C VAL A 399 -1.74 -12.81 7.07
N ASP A 400 -2.75 -12.73 6.21
CA ASP A 400 -2.69 -12.07 4.90
C ASP A 400 -3.28 -10.66 5.04
N LEU A 401 -2.49 -9.63 4.75
CA LEU A 401 -2.94 -8.26 4.91
C LEU A 401 -3.65 -7.81 3.62
N GLY A 402 -4.86 -7.28 3.74
CA GLY A 402 -5.73 -7.00 2.60
C GLY A 402 -6.07 -5.53 2.37
N HIS A 403 -6.64 -5.27 1.18
CA HIS A 403 -7.25 -3.98 0.83
C HIS A 403 -8.78 -3.96 1.01
N ARG A 404 -9.45 -5.12 0.82
CA ARG A 404 -10.91 -5.27 0.99
C ARG A 404 -11.27 -5.40 2.46
N HIS A 405 -10.60 -6.32 3.12
CA HIS A 405 -10.60 -6.53 4.56
C HIS A 405 -9.24 -6.12 5.10
N ALA A 406 -9.16 -5.65 6.33
CA ALA A 406 -7.86 -5.27 6.89
C ALA A 406 -6.89 -6.45 7.00
N ALA A 407 -7.38 -7.63 7.36
CA ALA A 407 -6.62 -8.88 7.25
C ALA A 407 -7.51 -10.12 7.09
N ALA A 408 -7.01 -11.13 6.40
CA ALA A 408 -7.49 -12.49 6.44
C ALA A 408 -6.55 -13.33 7.33
N CYS A 409 -7.10 -14.27 8.09
CA CYS A 409 -6.37 -15.00 9.10
C CYS A 409 -6.68 -16.50 9.06
N ALA A 410 -5.66 -17.32 9.35
CA ALA A 410 -5.81 -18.75 9.55
C ALA A 410 -4.93 -19.22 10.72
N VAL A 411 -5.45 -20.13 11.52
CA VAL A 411 -4.71 -20.74 12.64
C VAL A 411 -4.40 -22.19 12.31
N TRP A 412 -3.12 -22.53 12.38
CA TRP A 412 -2.62 -23.89 12.25
C TRP A 412 -2.09 -24.40 13.59
N GLU A 413 -2.31 -25.68 13.85
CA GLU A 413 -1.78 -26.40 15.01
C GLU A 413 -1.01 -27.62 14.54
N THR A 414 0.28 -27.70 14.88
CA THR A 414 1.14 -28.83 14.47
C THR A 414 0.91 -30.06 15.34
N LEU A 415 1.00 -31.25 14.75
CA LEU A 415 0.71 -32.54 15.37
C LEU A 415 1.80 -33.56 15.04
N SER A 416 2.10 -34.44 16.00
CA SER A 416 2.92 -35.64 15.78
C SER A 416 2.18 -36.69 14.93
N SER A 417 2.92 -37.67 14.38
CA SER A 417 2.32 -38.81 13.67
C SER A 417 1.34 -39.58 14.55
N GLU A 418 1.72 -39.88 15.80
CA GLU A 418 0.87 -40.55 16.78
C GLU A 418 -0.47 -39.80 17.02
N SER A 419 -0.38 -38.48 17.18
CA SER A 419 -1.58 -37.64 17.37
C SER A 419 -2.49 -37.67 16.13
N MET A 420 -1.90 -37.68 14.94
CA MET A 420 -2.65 -37.77 13.68
C MET A 420 -3.34 -39.13 13.53
N GLU A 421 -2.64 -40.23 13.82
CA GLU A 421 -3.23 -41.57 13.80
C GLU A 421 -4.39 -41.71 14.79
N LYS A 422 -4.24 -41.15 16.00
CA LYS A 422 -5.33 -41.10 16.98
C LYS A 422 -6.54 -40.36 16.40
N LYS A 423 -6.34 -39.26 15.68
CA LYS A 423 -7.43 -38.52 15.02
C LYS A 423 -8.08 -39.33 13.90
N CYS A 424 -7.31 -40.10 13.12
CA CYS A 424 -7.86 -41.02 12.12
C CYS A 424 -8.72 -42.11 12.77
N ARG A 425 -8.22 -42.76 13.83
CA ARG A 425 -8.96 -43.77 14.60
C ARG A 425 -10.27 -43.21 15.17
N GLU A 426 -10.22 -42.02 15.78
CA GLU A 426 -11.41 -41.31 16.29
C GLU A 426 -12.44 -40.97 15.20
N ALA A 427 -12.02 -40.90 13.94
CA ALA A 427 -12.88 -40.64 12.78
C ALA A 427 -13.27 -41.91 12.01
N GLY A 428 -12.79 -43.10 12.41
CA GLY A 428 -13.01 -44.35 11.69
C GLY A 428 -12.27 -44.45 10.36
N CYS A 429 -11.18 -43.69 10.19
CA CYS A 429 -10.34 -43.69 8.98
C CYS A 429 -9.04 -44.45 9.19
N LEU A 430 -8.46 -44.97 8.10
CA LEU A 430 -7.11 -45.55 8.10
C LEU A 430 -6.04 -44.48 8.45
N PRO A 431 -4.89 -44.89 9.00
CA PRO A 431 -3.75 -43.99 9.20
C PRO A 431 -3.25 -43.44 7.85
N PRO A 432 -2.66 -42.23 7.83
CA PRO A 432 -2.16 -41.63 6.60
C PRO A 432 -1.03 -42.45 5.95
N ALA A 433 -1.09 -42.59 4.63
CA ALA A 433 0.01 -43.12 3.83
C ALA A 433 1.18 -42.11 3.76
N PRO A 434 2.42 -42.56 3.45
CA PRO A 434 3.57 -41.68 3.29
C PRO A 434 3.38 -40.58 2.23
N GLU A 435 2.60 -40.87 1.19
CA GLU A 435 2.31 -39.99 0.05
C GLU A 435 1.14 -39.03 0.30
N ASP A 436 0.39 -39.20 1.39
CA ASP A 436 -0.77 -38.36 1.69
C ASP A 436 -0.34 -36.94 2.04
N LEU A 437 -0.63 -35.99 1.15
CA LEU A 437 -0.36 -34.57 1.36
C LEU A 437 -1.37 -33.91 2.32
N TYR A 438 -2.58 -34.45 2.41
CA TYR A 438 -3.66 -33.92 3.25
C TYR A 438 -4.63 -35.01 3.67
N LEU A 439 -5.38 -34.74 4.74
CA LEU A 439 -6.52 -35.56 5.18
C LEU A 439 -7.70 -34.66 5.54
N HIS A 440 -8.90 -35.06 5.12
CA HIS A 440 -10.15 -34.40 5.48
C HIS A 440 -11.01 -35.36 6.30
N LEU A 441 -11.02 -35.20 7.62
CA LEU A 441 -11.78 -36.08 8.52
C LEU A 441 -13.15 -35.47 8.81
N LYS A 442 -14.23 -36.21 8.54
CA LYS A 442 -15.61 -35.76 8.79
C LYS A 442 -16.09 -36.20 10.17
N LYS A 443 -16.65 -35.28 10.96
CA LYS A 443 -17.30 -35.58 12.26
C LYS A 443 -18.54 -34.70 12.45
N LYS A 444 -19.72 -35.31 12.61
CA LYS A 444 -21.00 -34.63 12.94
C LYS A 444 -21.21 -33.33 12.16
N ASN A 445 -21.20 -33.41 10.83
CA ASN A 445 -21.33 -32.30 9.86
C ASN A 445 -20.18 -31.26 9.81
N LYS A 446 -19.05 -31.49 10.51
CA LYS A 446 -17.84 -30.66 10.39
C LYS A 446 -16.72 -31.46 9.73
N THR A 447 -16.01 -30.83 8.80
CA THR A 447 -14.80 -31.41 8.19
C THR A 447 -13.58 -30.76 8.83
N ALA A 448 -12.73 -31.56 9.48
CA ALA A 448 -11.44 -31.13 9.97
C ALA A 448 -10.39 -31.32 8.86
N VAL A 449 -9.65 -30.25 8.57
CA VAL A 449 -8.65 -30.24 7.50
C VAL A 449 -7.26 -30.39 8.11
N TYR A 450 -6.50 -31.36 7.62
CA TYR A 450 -5.13 -31.65 8.02
C TYR A 450 -4.21 -31.58 6.80
N ARG A 451 -3.07 -30.93 6.95
CA ARG A 451 -2.01 -30.82 5.95
C ARG A 451 -0.76 -31.52 6.45
N ARG A 452 -0.16 -32.35 5.60
CA ARG A 452 1.20 -32.83 5.84
C ARG A 452 2.17 -31.68 5.59
N ILE A 453 3.07 -31.46 6.54
CA ILE A 453 4.08 -30.41 6.54
C ILE A 453 5.52 -30.97 6.61
N GLY A 454 5.70 -32.27 6.84
CA GLY A 454 7.00 -32.95 6.82
C GLY A 454 6.85 -34.45 6.54
N GLY A 455 7.97 -35.14 6.34
CA GLY A 455 8.01 -36.61 6.24
C GLY A 455 7.77 -37.27 7.60
N ASN A 456 7.55 -38.59 7.64
CA ASN A 456 7.44 -39.32 8.91
C ASN A 456 8.77 -39.32 9.69
N PHE A 457 9.88 -39.29 8.95
CA PHE A 457 11.23 -39.30 9.49
C PHE A 457 12.01 -38.09 8.96
N LEU A 458 12.93 -37.61 9.77
CA LEU A 458 13.94 -36.61 9.43
C LEU A 458 15.06 -37.25 8.58
N PRO A 459 15.92 -36.45 7.92
CA PRO A 459 17.03 -36.99 7.12
C PRO A 459 18.04 -37.85 7.87
N ASP A 460 18.14 -37.67 9.19
CA ASP A 460 19.00 -38.46 10.09
C ASP A 460 18.35 -39.79 10.53
N GLY A 461 17.13 -40.08 10.06
CA GLY A 461 16.37 -41.29 10.39
C GLY A 461 15.50 -41.17 11.66
N ASN A 462 15.65 -40.10 12.44
CA ASN A 462 14.82 -39.88 13.63
C ASN A 462 13.37 -39.56 13.24
N GLU A 463 12.41 -39.86 14.13
CA GLU A 463 11.02 -39.50 13.90
C GLU A 463 10.84 -37.97 13.76
N HIS A 464 10.04 -37.56 12.79
CA HIS A 464 9.69 -36.16 12.65
C HIS A 464 8.73 -35.76 13.79
N PRO A 465 9.05 -34.76 14.62
CA PRO A 465 8.29 -34.47 15.83
C PRO A 465 6.90 -33.87 15.55
N ALA A 466 6.71 -33.23 14.40
CA ALA A 466 5.44 -32.60 14.04
C ALA A 466 5.15 -32.57 12.53
N PRO A 467 4.93 -33.73 11.86
CA PRO A 467 4.83 -33.79 10.40
C PRO A 467 3.45 -33.38 9.86
N TRP A 468 2.47 -33.13 10.73
CA TRP A 468 1.12 -32.72 10.36
C TRP A 468 0.75 -31.37 10.95
N ALA A 469 -0.18 -30.66 10.29
CA ALA A 469 -0.79 -29.45 10.79
C ALA A 469 -2.31 -29.50 10.59
N LYS A 470 -3.07 -29.22 11.65
CA LYS A 470 -4.52 -29.07 11.63
C LYS A 470 -4.88 -27.61 11.36
N LEU A 471 -5.77 -27.37 10.42
CA LEU A 471 -6.41 -26.06 10.23
C LEU A 471 -7.49 -25.88 11.29
N ASP A 472 -7.20 -25.10 12.33
CA ASP A 472 -8.10 -24.92 13.47
C ASP A 472 -9.25 -23.96 13.15
N ARG A 473 -8.93 -22.81 12.55
CA ARG A 473 -9.91 -21.76 12.21
C ARG A 473 -9.40 -20.86 11.10
N GLN A 474 -10.34 -20.33 10.32
CA GLN A 474 -10.12 -19.27 9.31
C GLN A 474 -11.14 -18.16 9.56
N PHE A 475 -10.71 -16.90 9.50
CA PHE A 475 -11.59 -15.76 9.73
C PHE A 475 -11.00 -14.48 9.15
N ILE A 476 -11.86 -13.48 9.00
CA ILE A 476 -11.49 -12.15 8.52
C ILE A 476 -11.44 -11.20 9.72
N ILE A 477 -10.45 -10.32 9.73
CA ILE A 477 -10.38 -9.16 10.61
C ILE A 477 -10.77 -7.93 9.80
N ASP A 478 -11.96 -7.43 10.09
CA ASP A 478 -12.44 -6.16 9.60
C ASP A 478 -12.16 -5.04 10.62
N LEU A 479 -11.92 -3.83 10.11
CA LEU A 479 -11.88 -2.63 10.93
C LEU A 479 -13.21 -1.88 10.87
N GLN A 480 -13.32 -0.84 11.69
CA GLN A 480 -14.50 0.03 11.67
C GLN A 480 -14.75 0.55 10.24
N GLY A 481 -15.94 0.32 9.70
CA GLY A 481 -16.31 0.69 8.33
C GLY A 481 -16.02 -0.37 7.27
N GLU A 482 -15.45 -1.51 7.66
CA GLU A 482 -15.32 -2.73 6.84
C GLU A 482 -16.25 -3.84 7.38
N GLU A 483 -16.47 -3.89 8.71
CA GLU A 483 -17.30 -4.88 9.42
C GLU A 483 -18.80 -4.91 8.97
N GLY A 484 -19.27 -3.90 8.23
CA GLY A 484 -20.64 -3.83 7.73
C GLY A 484 -20.85 -2.72 6.70
N CYS A 485 -21.92 -2.83 5.91
CA CYS A 485 -22.25 -1.84 4.89
C CYS A 485 -22.38 -0.45 5.51
N THR A 486 -21.75 0.53 4.87
CA THR A 486 -21.97 1.93 5.18
C THR A 486 -23.47 2.25 5.12
N ARG A 487 -23.94 3.13 6.01
CA ARG A 487 -25.36 3.48 6.05
C ARG A 487 -25.83 4.02 4.69
N MET A 488 -27.10 3.83 4.42
CA MET A 488 -27.77 4.52 3.31
C MET A 488 -27.67 6.04 3.52
N ALA A 489 -27.54 6.76 2.41
CA ALA A 489 -27.61 8.21 2.39
C ALA A 489 -29.00 8.67 2.83
N LEU A 490 -29.06 9.75 3.60
CA LEU A 490 -30.31 10.40 3.99
C LEU A 490 -30.86 11.18 2.79
N ALA A 491 -32.18 11.41 2.75
CA ALA A 491 -32.80 12.21 1.68
C ALA A 491 -32.14 13.60 1.56
N GLY A 492 -31.81 14.25 2.68
CA GLY A 492 -31.08 15.52 2.69
C GLY A 492 -29.68 15.44 2.05
N GLU A 493 -28.97 14.32 2.15
CA GLU A 493 -27.66 14.14 1.51
C GLU A 493 -27.81 13.88 0.00
N ILE A 494 -28.82 13.09 -0.39
CA ILE A 494 -29.17 12.87 -1.80
C ILE A 494 -29.56 14.20 -2.45
N TRP A 495 -30.38 15.00 -1.75
CA TRP A 495 -30.79 16.33 -2.19
C TRP A 495 -29.60 17.27 -2.33
N GLN A 496 -28.70 17.30 -1.36
CA GLN A 496 -27.48 18.12 -1.42
C GLN A 496 -26.65 17.81 -2.68
N VAL A 497 -26.45 16.53 -3.01
CA VAL A 497 -25.74 16.15 -4.23
C VAL A 497 -26.52 16.54 -5.48
N HIS A 498 -27.84 16.36 -5.50
CA HIS A 498 -28.66 16.78 -6.63
C HIS A 498 -28.58 18.30 -6.89
N CYS A 499 -28.71 19.13 -5.85
CA CYS A 499 -28.56 20.58 -5.97
C CYS A 499 -27.16 20.97 -6.44
N MET A 500 -26.12 20.37 -5.86
CA MET A 500 -24.74 20.61 -6.29
C MET A 500 -24.52 20.23 -7.76
N GLU A 501 -25.09 19.11 -8.23
CA GLU A 501 -25.02 18.73 -9.65
C GLU A 501 -25.75 19.73 -10.55
N LYS A 502 -26.91 20.25 -10.12
CA LYS A 502 -27.62 21.32 -10.85
C LYS A 502 -26.79 22.60 -10.94
N VAL A 503 -26.19 23.02 -9.83
CA VAL A 503 -25.34 24.20 -9.76
C VAL A 503 -24.15 24.09 -10.72
N PHE A 504 -23.53 22.92 -10.84
CA PHE A 504 -22.45 22.69 -11.80
C PHE A 504 -22.93 22.43 -13.24
N GLY A 505 -24.23 22.58 -13.53
CA GLY A 505 -24.78 22.45 -14.87
C GLY A 505 -24.88 21.01 -15.38
N ARG A 506 -25.10 20.02 -14.50
CA ARG A 506 -25.36 18.63 -14.95
C ARG A 506 -26.74 18.57 -15.63
N SER A 507 -26.81 18.10 -16.88
CA SER A 507 -28.08 18.11 -17.65
C SER A 507 -29.14 17.16 -17.07
N ILE A 508 -28.72 16.02 -16.51
CA ILE A 508 -29.59 15.14 -15.74
C ILE A 508 -28.97 14.94 -14.35
N PRO A 509 -29.43 15.71 -13.34
CA PRO A 509 -28.97 15.60 -11.95
C PRO A 509 -29.30 14.25 -11.30
N LEU A 510 -28.68 13.96 -10.15
CA LEU A 510 -28.73 12.66 -9.49
C LEU A 510 -30.13 12.05 -9.36
N VAL A 511 -31.07 12.74 -8.71
CA VAL A 511 -32.43 12.20 -8.48
C VAL A 511 -33.14 11.87 -9.78
N ASP A 512 -33.04 12.71 -10.81
CA ASP A 512 -33.66 12.44 -12.11
C ASP A 512 -33.02 11.23 -12.80
N ARG A 513 -31.68 11.06 -12.70
CA ARG A 513 -31.00 9.85 -13.18
C ARG A 513 -31.45 8.59 -12.45
N LEU A 514 -31.65 8.69 -11.13
CA LEU A 514 -32.13 7.58 -10.32
C LEU A 514 -33.53 7.17 -10.77
N VAL A 515 -34.46 8.11 -10.87
CA VAL A 515 -35.85 7.84 -11.28
C VAL A 515 -35.92 7.30 -12.71
N ARG A 516 -35.13 7.85 -13.64
CA ARG A 516 -34.99 7.33 -15.00
C ARG A 516 -34.50 5.88 -15.05
N ALA A 517 -33.66 5.48 -14.09
CA ALA A 517 -33.19 4.10 -13.91
C ALA A 517 -34.17 3.20 -13.12
N GLY A 518 -35.40 3.67 -12.85
CA GLY A 518 -36.43 2.91 -12.13
C GLY A 518 -36.30 2.97 -10.60
N TRP A 519 -35.57 3.93 -10.04
CA TRP A 519 -35.48 4.15 -8.61
C TRP A 519 -36.70 4.90 -8.08
N GLY A 520 -37.32 4.41 -7.00
CA GLY A 520 -38.53 5.01 -6.45
C GLY A 520 -39.71 4.08 -6.26
N GLU A 521 -39.66 2.90 -6.89
CA GLU A 521 -40.79 1.96 -6.95
C GLU A 521 -40.70 0.85 -5.89
N LYS A 522 -39.62 0.78 -5.08
CA LYS A 522 -39.35 -0.36 -4.18
C LYS A 522 -38.91 0.06 -2.77
N ASN A 523 -39.26 -0.75 -1.77
CA ASN A 523 -38.81 -0.63 -0.38
C ASN A 523 -39.06 0.78 0.17
N LYS A 524 -38.06 1.41 0.81
CA LYS A 524 -38.12 2.77 1.38
C LYS A 524 -37.89 3.88 0.35
N GLN A 525 -37.74 3.56 -0.93
CA GLN A 525 -37.48 4.57 -1.98
C GLN A 525 -38.66 5.53 -2.19
N PRO A 526 -39.94 5.10 -2.15
CA PRO A 526 -41.08 6.01 -2.25
C PRO A 526 -41.12 7.07 -1.14
N GLU A 527 -40.83 6.68 0.11
CA GLU A 527 -40.77 7.59 1.27
C GLU A 527 -39.68 8.65 1.08
N ILE A 528 -38.48 8.23 0.64
CA ILE A 528 -37.37 9.14 0.36
C ILE A 528 -37.74 10.09 -0.79
N LEU A 529 -38.38 9.61 -1.86
CA LEU A 529 -38.83 10.47 -2.95
C LEU A 529 -39.88 11.48 -2.49
N GLN A 530 -40.80 11.10 -1.60
CA GLN A 530 -41.77 12.03 -1.02
C GLN A 530 -41.07 13.12 -0.20
N GLU A 531 -40.06 12.76 0.61
CA GLU A 531 -39.25 13.75 1.33
C GLU A 531 -38.48 14.67 0.37
N LEU A 532 -37.97 14.16 -0.76
CA LEU A 532 -37.32 14.96 -1.78
C LEU A 532 -38.29 15.93 -2.47
N LYS A 533 -39.53 15.50 -2.76
CA LYS A 533 -40.59 16.39 -3.27
C LYS A 533 -40.89 17.53 -2.29
N GLN A 534 -40.99 17.23 -1.00
CA GLN A 534 -41.16 18.25 0.05
C GLN A 534 -39.99 19.24 0.13
N LYS A 535 -38.79 18.82 -0.27
CA LYS A 535 -37.58 19.68 -0.35
C LYS A 535 -37.49 20.47 -1.66
N GLY A 536 -38.49 20.37 -2.54
CA GLY A 536 -38.56 21.12 -3.79
C GLY A 536 -38.04 20.36 -5.02
N TRP A 537 -37.91 19.03 -4.96
CA TRP A 537 -37.61 18.25 -6.17
C TRP A 537 -38.84 18.20 -7.10
N VAL A 538 -38.66 18.68 -8.32
CA VAL A 538 -39.59 18.55 -9.43
C VAL A 538 -38.95 17.63 -10.49
N PRO A 539 -39.62 16.55 -10.93
CA PRO A 539 -39.09 15.65 -11.95
C PRO A 539 -38.90 16.37 -13.29
N LEU A 540 -37.80 16.10 -13.98
CA LEU A 540 -37.66 16.48 -15.40
C LEU A 540 -38.54 15.56 -16.27
N GLU A 541 -39.28 16.13 -17.22
CA GLU A 541 -40.05 15.36 -18.23
C GLU A 541 -39.07 14.63 -19.17
N VAL A 542 -38.77 13.37 -18.87
CA VAL A 542 -37.83 12.57 -19.67
C VAL A 542 -38.30 11.12 -19.73
N SER A 543 -38.21 10.49 -20.90
CA SER A 543 -38.59 9.10 -21.13
C SER A 543 -37.79 8.11 -20.26
N LYS A 544 -38.47 7.11 -19.69
CA LYS A 544 -37.82 6.00 -18.96
C LYS A 544 -36.92 5.25 -19.95
N THR A 545 -35.62 5.20 -19.69
CA THR A 545 -34.69 4.34 -20.44
C THR A 545 -33.96 3.44 -19.46
N ASN A 546 -33.99 2.13 -19.70
CA ASN A 546 -33.33 1.14 -18.86
C ASN A 546 -31.82 1.16 -19.13
N THR A 547 -31.09 2.14 -18.58
CA THR A 547 -29.65 2.31 -18.84
C THR A 547 -28.77 1.25 -18.17
N GLY A 548 -29.34 0.32 -17.40
CA GLY A 548 -28.60 -0.76 -16.71
C GLY A 548 -27.68 -0.30 -15.57
N TYR A 549 -27.54 1.01 -15.33
CA TYR A 549 -26.67 1.56 -14.29
C TYR A 549 -27.38 1.64 -12.93
N HIS A 550 -26.99 0.78 -11.99
CA HIS A 550 -27.41 0.87 -10.58
C HIS A 550 -26.43 1.72 -9.76
N TYR A 551 -26.87 2.90 -9.31
CA TYR A 551 -26.11 3.69 -8.34
C TYR A 551 -26.29 3.13 -6.92
N SER A 552 -25.17 2.84 -6.24
CA SER A 552 -25.21 2.59 -4.80
C SER A 552 -25.50 3.90 -4.07
N LEU A 553 -26.55 3.91 -3.24
CA LEU A 553 -26.90 5.05 -2.38
C LEU A 553 -26.38 4.90 -0.95
N CYS A 554 -25.38 4.05 -0.75
CA CYS A 554 -24.55 4.13 0.43
C CYS A 554 -23.86 5.50 0.49
N VAL A 555 -23.80 6.10 1.69
CA VAL A 555 -23.29 7.46 1.88
C VAL A 555 -21.84 7.66 1.40
N ASP A 556 -20.98 6.65 1.50
CA ASP A 556 -19.60 6.68 1.04
C ASP A 556 -19.49 6.68 -0.50
N SER A 557 -20.35 5.91 -1.15
CA SER A 557 -20.51 5.83 -2.60
C SER A 557 -21.06 7.15 -3.13
N LEU A 558 -22.01 7.75 -2.41
CA LEU A 558 -22.55 9.07 -2.71
C LEU A 558 -21.48 10.17 -2.55
N MET A 559 -20.68 10.15 -1.48
CA MET A 559 -19.54 11.08 -1.31
C MET A 559 -18.50 10.91 -2.43
N THR A 560 -18.21 9.67 -2.83
CA THR A 560 -17.30 9.36 -3.94
C THR A 560 -17.84 9.92 -5.26
N LEU A 561 -19.14 9.71 -5.53
CA LEU A 561 -19.83 10.26 -6.68
C LEU A 561 -19.75 11.78 -6.70
N ALA A 562 -20.08 12.43 -5.58
CA ALA A 562 -20.04 13.88 -5.44
C ALA A 562 -18.65 14.45 -5.77
N VAL A 563 -17.59 13.91 -5.14
CA VAL A 563 -16.20 14.35 -5.40
C VAL A 563 -15.80 14.13 -6.87
N ASN A 564 -16.22 13.02 -7.48
CA ASN A 564 -15.96 12.77 -8.90
C ASN A 564 -16.70 13.77 -9.80
N THR A 565 -17.97 14.05 -9.50
CA THR A 565 -18.76 15.07 -10.23
C THR A 565 -18.08 16.43 -10.14
N VAL A 566 -17.67 16.86 -8.95
CA VAL A 566 -16.93 18.13 -8.76
C VAL A 566 -15.62 18.14 -9.55
N ARG A 567 -14.89 17.02 -9.60
CA ARG A 567 -13.66 16.92 -10.40
C ARG A 567 -13.93 17.11 -11.90
N PHE A 568 -15.00 16.54 -12.43
CA PHE A 568 -15.36 16.69 -13.84
C PHE A 568 -15.87 18.10 -14.15
N ALA A 569 -16.69 18.68 -13.29
CA ALA A 569 -17.11 20.07 -13.39
C ALA A 569 -15.90 21.02 -13.37
N LEU A 570 -14.90 20.75 -12.53
CA LEU A 570 -13.71 21.60 -12.40
C LEU A 570 -12.86 21.57 -13.68
N ARG A 571 -12.80 20.42 -14.36
CA ARG A 571 -12.17 20.33 -15.68
C ARG A 571 -12.88 21.24 -16.68
N ARG A 572 -14.22 21.25 -16.70
CA ARG A 572 -14.99 22.15 -17.57
C ARG A 572 -14.72 23.61 -17.25
N HIS A 573 -14.76 23.98 -15.98
CA HIS A 573 -14.43 25.32 -15.50
C HIS A 573 -13.05 25.78 -15.96
N ALA A 574 -12.05 24.90 -15.90
CA ALA A 574 -10.70 25.18 -16.40
C ALA A 574 -10.64 25.29 -17.95
N CYS A 575 -11.46 24.55 -18.69
CA CYS A 575 -11.54 24.68 -20.15
C CYS A 575 -12.05 26.08 -20.55
N ARG A 576 -12.99 26.65 -19.81
CA ARG A 576 -13.50 28.01 -20.07
C ARG A 576 -12.41 29.08 -19.94
N ALA A 577 -11.57 28.98 -18.90
CA ALA A 577 -10.40 29.84 -18.74
C ALA A 577 -9.39 29.67 -19.90
N ARG A 578 -9.14 28.42 -20.34
CA ARG A 578 -8.27 28.15 -21.49
C ARG A 578 -8.82 28.75 -22.79
N ILE A 579 -10.12 28.64 -23.03
CA ILE A 579 -10.77 29.23 -24.21
C ILE A 579 -10.58 30.75 -24.21
N ALA A 580 -10.88 31.42 -23.10
CA ALA A 580 -10.69 32.87 -22.99
C ALA A 580 -9.24 33.28 -23.28
N TYR A 581 -8.27 32.59 -22.68
CA TYR A 581 -6.85 32.91 -22.84
C TYR A 581 -6.32 32.65 -24.26
N TYR A 582 -6.65 31.50 -24.85
CA TYR A 582 -6.21 31.17 -26.21
C TYR A 582 -6.83 32.08 -27.26
N MET A 583 -8.06 32.57 -27.06
CA MET A 583 -8.70 33.54 -27.95
C MET A 583 -8.00 34.92 -27.94
N GLU A 584 -7.29 35.25 -26.86
CA GLU A 584 -6.47 36.47 -26.76
C GLU A 584 -5.04 36.28 -27.34
N GLY A 585 -4.69 35.07 -27.79
CA GLY A 585 -3.35 34.76 -28.34
C GLY A 585 -2.33 34.35 -27.27
N GLY A 586 -2.79 33.92 -26.10
CA GLY A 586 -1.92 33.47 -25.02
C GLY A 586 -1.34 32.06 -25.22
N ALA A 587 -0.07 31.86 -24.88
CA ALA A 587 0.61 30.55 -24.89
C ALA A 587 0.81 30.00 -23.46
N ILE A 588 0.64 28.69 -23.26
CA ILE A 588 0.86 28.06 -21.93
C ILE A 588 2.15 27.24 -21.95
N PRO A 589 3.06 27.42 -20.97
CA PRO A 589 4.34 26.69 -20.92
C PRO A 589 4.24 25.18 -20.60
N GLU A 590 3.20 24.71 -19.90
CA GLU A 590 3.10 23.30 -19.47
C GLU A 590 1.78 22.61 -19.92
N GLY A 591 1.93 21.54 -20.72
CA GLY A 591 0.84 20.61 -21.05
C GLY A 591 -0.19 21.12 -22.07
N GLY A 592 0.07 22.26 -22.71
CA GLY A 592 -0.64 22.81 -23.86
C GLY A 592 0.20 22.71 -25.15
N LEU A 593 -0.20 23.45 -26.18
CA LEU A 593 0.61 23.67 -27.39
C LEU A 593 1.91 24.40 -27.01
N PRO A 594 3.09 24.03 -27.56
CA PRO A 594 4.37 24.69 -27.29
C PRO A 594 4.30 26.21 -27.52
N GLU A 595 5.13 27.01 -26.83
CA GLU A 595 5.25 28.46 -27.07
C GLU A 595 5.59 28.80 -28.54
N ASN A 596 6.22 27.86 -29.25
CA ASN A 596 6.57 27.98 -30.67
C ASN A 596 5.38 27.75 -31.62
N SER A 597 4.19 27.45 -31.10
CA SER A 597 2.97 27.23 -31.91
C SER A 597 2.41 28.57 -32.38
N GLY A 598 1.94 28.65 -33.62
CA GLY A 598 1.36 29.89 -34.13
C GLY A 598 0.05 30.24 -33.40
N ASN A 599 -0.30 31.53 -33.33
CA ASN A 599 -1.58 32.00 -32.76
C ASN A 599 -2.81 31.25 -33.31
N LYS A 600 -2.74 30.79 -34.56
CA LYS A 600 -3.75 29.96 -35.20
C LYS A 600 -4.01 28.65 -34.45
N ASP A 601 -2.97 27.94 -34.03
CA ASP A 601 -3.11 26.64 -33.37
C ASP A 601 -3.78 26.76 -32.00
N PHE A 602 -3.48 27.84 -31.27
CA PHE A 602 -4.15 28.14 -30.00
C PHE A 602 -5.65 28.38 -30.19
N ILE A 603 -6.05 29.14 -31.23
CA ILE A 603 -7.46 29.38 -31.54
C ILE A 603 -8.15 28.08 -31.96
N VAL A 604 -7.51 27.23 -32.78
CA VAL A 604 -8.06 25.91 -33.14
C VAL A 604 -8.30 25.06 -31.89
N GLU A 605 -7.34 24.99 -30.96
CA GLU A 605 -7.52 24.27 -29.69
C GLU A 605 -8.64 24.89 -28.83
N ALA A 606 -8.79 26.22 -28.82
CA ALA A 606 -9.90 26.89 -28.14
C ALA A 606 -11.27 26.49 -28.72
N LEU A 607 -11.40 26.45 -30.06
CA LEU A 607 -12.61 25.99 -30.75
C LEU A 607 -12.91 24.52 -30.44
N MET A 608 -11.87 23.67 -30.37
CA MET A 608 -12.03 22.27 -29.97
C MET A 608 -12.58 22.13 -28.54
N LEU A 609 -12.05 22.90 -27.59
CA LEU A 609 -12.53 22.91 -26.21
C LEU A 609 -13.97 23.45 -26.11
N TRP A 610 -14.29 24.50 -26.87
CA TRP A 610 -15.65 25.04 -26.93
C TRP A 610 -16.63 23.98 -27.47
N TYR A 611 -16.29 23.32 -28.57
CA TYR A 611 -17.09 22.22 -29.11
C TYR A 611 -17.29 21.09 -28.09
N GLU A 612 -16.24 20.67 -27.35
CA GLU A 612 -16.38 19.67 -26.28
C GLU A 612 -17.34 20.16 -25.17
N LEU A 613 -17.29 21.44 -24.80
CA LEU A 613 -18.18 21.99 -23.77
C LEU A 613 -19.65 22.03 -24.20
N ALA A 614 -19.91 22.40 -25.47
CA ALA A 614 -21.24 22.56 -26.05
C ALA A 614 -21.92 21.21 -26.35
N THR A 615 -21.15 20.19 -26.78
CA THR A 615 -21.70 18.91 -27.24
C THR A 615 -21.68 17.79 -26.20
N ASP A 616 -21.05 17.98 -25.03
CA ASP A 616 -21.02 16.96 -23.98
C ASP A 616 -22.40 16.76 -23.33
N SER A 617 -23.11 15.71 -23.76
CA SER A 617 -24.47 15.38 -23.32
C SER A 617 -24.64 15.15 -21.81
N ARG A 618 -23.54 15.02 -21.05
CA ARG A 618 -23.58 14.87 -19.58
C ARG A 618 -23.79 16.19 -18.83
N TRP A 619 -23.57 17.32 -19.51
CA TRP A 619 -23.68 18.67 -18.98
C TRP A 619 -24.65 19.49 -19.82
N ASN A 620 -25.20 20.54 -19.24
CA ASN A 620 -25.96 21.53 -19.98
C ASN A 620 -24.94 22.43 -20.70
N GLY A 621 -24.89 22.30 -22.02
CA GLY A 621 -24.06 23.11 -22.91
C GLY A 621 -24.86 24.17 -23.68
N SER A 622 -26.11 24.47 -23.27
CA SER A 622 -27.02 25.33 -24.05
C SER A 622 -26.47 26.74 -24.25
N TRP A 623 -25.82 27.31 -23.23
CA TRP A 623 -25.18 28.62 -23.36
C TRP A 623 -23.99 28.54 -24.32
N GLU A 624 -23.13 27.54 -24.19
CA GLU A 624 -21.99 27.34 -25.09
C GLU A 624 -22.43 27.12 -26.54
N ALA A 625 -23.49 26.36 -26.78
CA ALA A 625 -24.04 26.10 -28.11
C ALA A 625 -24.68 27.35 -28.73
N ASN A 626 -25.54 28.06 -27.98
CA ASN A 626 -26.15 29.30 -28.45
C ASN A 626 -25.08 30.36 -28.74
N PHE A 627 -24.10 30.50 -27.85
CA PHE A 627 -23.00 31.43 -28.03
C PHE A 627 -22.16 31.07 -29.26
N TRP A 628 -22.02 29.78 -29.60
CA TRP A 628 -21.34 29.36 -30.84
C TRP A 628 -22.13 29.83 -32.05
N ASP A 629 -23.43 29.52 -32.08
CA ASP A 629 -24.30 29.83 -33.20
C ASP A 629 -24.54 31.33 -33.40
N GLU A 630 -24.38 32.15 -32.36
CA GLU A 630 -24.37 33.63 -32.46
C GLU A 630 -23.08 34.19 -33.07
N ASN A 631 -21.96 33.47 -32.95
CA ASN A 631 -20.63 33.95 -33.35
C ASN A 631 -20.09 33.34 -34.63
N PHE A 632 -20.66 32.23 -35.11
CA PHE A 632 -20.25 31.59 -36.36
C PHE A 632 -21.43 31.37 -37.29
N ASP A 633 -21.17 31.55 -38.59
CA ASP A 633 -22.14 31.27 -39.64
C ASP A 633 -22.39 29.76 -39.75
N LYS A 634 -21.29 28.98 -39.71
CA LYS A 634 -21.36 27.51 -39.64
C LYS A 634 -21.85 27.05 -38.27
N LYS A 635 -23.08 26.53 -38.24
CA LYS A 635 -23.74 26.15 -36.99
C LYS A 635 -23.14 24.89 -36.39
N LEU A 636 -23.24 24.76 -35.07
CA LEU A 636 -22.66 23.63 -34.34
C LEU A 636 -23.23 22.28 -34.82
N ALA A 637 -24.53 22.25 -35.13
CA ALA A 637 -25.21 21.07 -35.67
C ALA A 637 -24.62 20.63 -37.01
N GLU A 638 -24.34 21.57 -37.91
CA GLU A 638 -23.74 21.27 -39.23
C GLU A 638 -22.34 20.65 -39.10
N ILE A 639 -21.54 21.13 -38.13
CA ILE A 639 -20.23 20.55 -37.83
C ILE A 639 -20.39 19.14 -37.26
N GLN A 640 -21.38 18.94 -36.39
CA GLN A 640 -21.64 17.63 -35.79
C GLN A 640 -22.11 16.61 -36.84
N ASP A 641 -23.00 17.00 -37.76
CA ASP A 641 -23.47 16.15 -38.85
C ASP A 641 -22.33 15.81 -39.83
N ALA A 642 -21.53 16.80 -40.25
CA ALA A 642 -20.39 16.57 -41.14
C ALA A 642 -19.33 15.63 -40.54
N VAL A 643 -19.15 15.65 -39.21
CA VAL A 643 -18.26 14.73 -38.51
C VAL A 643 -18.88 13.35 -38.38
N ASN A 644 -20.17 13.25 -38.04
CA ASN A 644 -20.88 11.99 -37.88
C ASN A 644 -20.98 11.21 -39.20
N GLU A 645 -21.24 11.89 -40.33
CA GLU A 645 -21.31 11.28 -41.67
C GLU A 645 -19.97 10.67 -42.12
N ARG A 646 -18.85 11.25 -41.66
CA ARG A 646 -17.49 10.79 -41.99
C ARG A 646 -16.91 9.80 -40.96
N GLU A 647 -17.61 9.60 -39.83
CA GLU A 647 -17.25 8.65 -38.76
C GLU A 647 -17.72 7.22 -39.14
N GLY A 648 -16.91 6.49 -39.93
CA GLY A 648 -17.22 5.10 -40.31
C GLY A 648 -17.23 4.07 -39.17
N ASP A 649 -17.42 2.78 -39.48
CA ASP A 649 -17.72 1.69 -38.51
C ASP A 649 -16.50 1.04 -37.79
N LYS A 650 -15.48 1.82 -37.43
CA LYS A 650 -14.25 1.29 -36.78
C LYS A 650 -14.30 1.22 -35.24
N ALA A 651 -13.25 0.66 -34.63
CA ALA A 651 -13.08 0.55 -33.18
C ALA A 651 -13.04 1.92 -32.46
N LYS A 652 -13.51 1.97 -31.19
CA LYS A 652 -13.82 3.21 -30.45
C LYS A 652 -12.65 4.16 -30.21
N ILE A 653 -11.41 3.68 -30.12
CA ILE A 653 -10.20 4.49 -29.89
C ILE A 653 -9.76 5.16 -31.20
N ILE A 654 -9.76 4.40 -32.31
CA ILE A 654 -9.51 4.90 -33.66
C ILE A 654 -10.52 5.99 -34.01
N LYS A 655 -11.81 5.77 -33.68
CA LYS A 655 -12.89 6.78 -33.81
C LYS A 655 -12.56 8.10 -33.12
N GLN A 656 -12.02 8.09 -31.89
CA GLN A 656 -11.72 9.34 -31.18
C GLN A 656 -10.60 10.17 -31.82
N LYS A 657 -9.56 9.52 -32.37
CA LYS A 657 -8.46 10.21 -33.04
C LYS A 657 -8.87 10.74 -34.41
N GLU A 658 -9.52 9.90 -35.23
CA GLU A 658 -10.07 10.32 -36.53
C GLU A 658 -11.06 11.48 -36.35
N ARG A 659 -11.96 11.39 -35.37
CA ARG A 659 -12.88 12.48 -35.02
C ARG A 659 -12.16 13.76 -34.61
N LYS A 660 -11.06 13.65 -33.84
CA LYS A 660 -10.26 14.81 -33.44
C LYS A 660 -9.64 15.50 -34.66
N GLU A 661 -9.10 14.73 -35.60
CA GLU A 661 -8.50 15.26 -36.85
C GLU A 661 -9.56 15.85 -37.79
N LEU A 662 -10.73 15.22 -37.92
CA LEU A 662 -11.86 15.75 -38.68
C LEU A 662 -12.32 17.10 -38.10
N LEU A 663 -12.54 17.18 -36.78
CA LEU A 663 -12.87 18.43 -36.10
C LEU A 663 -11.78 19.49 -36.31
N LYS A 664 -10.50 19.12 -36.22
CA LYS A 664 -9.40 20.05 -36.45
C LYS A 664 -9.44 20.65 -37.86
N LYS A 665 -9.73 19.84 -38.88
CA LYS A 665 -9.89 20.32 -40.27
C LYS A 665 -11.05 21.30 -40.41
N GLU A 666 -12.17 21.04 -39.75
CA GLU A 666 -13.34 21.93 -39.75
C GLU A 666 -13.09 23.26 -39.02
N PHE A 667 -12.23 23.26 -37.99
CA PHE A 667 -11.93 24.46 -37.20
C PHE A 667 -10.79 25.33 -37.75
N ILE A 668 -9.94 24.82 -38.64
CA ILE A 668 -8.86 25.59 -39.26
C ILE A 668 -9.39 26.85 -39.99
N PRO A 669 -10.41 26.76 -40.88
CA PRO A 669 -10.94 27.94 -41.57
C PRO A 669 -11.59 28.96 -40.61
N LEU A 670 -12.26 28.47 -39.56
CA LEU A 670 -12.86 29.34 -38.53
C LEU A 670 -11.79 30.08 -37.73
N ALA A 671 -10.69 29.41 -37.40
CA ALA A 671 -9.56 30.01 -36.70
C ALA A 671 -8.86 31.08 -37.56
N GLU A 672 -8.68 30.84 -38.86
CA GLU A 672 -8.14 31.84 -39.80
C GLU A 672 -9.01 33.10 -39.84
N GLY A 673 -10.33 32.95 -39.95
CA GLY A 673 -11.26 34.09 -39.92
C GLY A 673 -11.26 34.87 -38.58
N LEU A 674 -10.94 34.22 -37.47
CA LEU A 674 -10.81 34.87 -36.16
C LEU A 674 -9.47 35.59 -35.95
N LEU A 675 -8.40 35.19 -36.63
CA LEU A 675 -7.09 35.84 -36.51
C LEU A 675 -7.13 37.29 -37.01
N GLU A 676 -7.93 37.54 -38.04
CA GLU A 676 -8.08 38.84 -38.70
C GLU A 676 -9.18 39.71 -38.06
N ASN A 677 -9.95 39.17 -37.12
CA ASN A 677 -11.16 39.80 -36.59
C ASN A 677 -11.01 40.26 -35.13
N SER A 678 -11.33 41.53 -34.85
CA SER A 678 -11.37 42.10 -33.50
C SER A 678 -12.43 41.44 -32.59
N ARG A 679 -13.42 40.74 -33.17
CA ARG A 679 -14.46 39.95 -32.47
C ARG A 679 -13.88 38.88 -31.54
N ARG A 680 -12.65 38.39 -31.78
CA ARG A 680 -11.99 37.43 -30.88
C ARG A 680 -11.85 37.95 -29.44
N ILE A 681 -11.60 39.25 -29.28
CA ILE A 681 -11.43 39.89 -27.95
C ILE A 681 -12.78 39.95 -27.23
N SER A 682 -13.85 40.20 -27.97
CA SER A 682 -15.23 40.16 -27.44
C SER A 682 -15.61 38.75 -26.99
N ILE A 683 -15.30 37.73 -27.80
CA ILE A 683 -15.50 36.31 -27.43
C ILE A 683 -14.73 35.96 -26.15
N ALA A 684 -13.45 36.34 -26.07
CA ALA A 684 -12.63 36.10 -24.89
C ALA A 684 -13.20 36.78 -23.63
N SER A 685 -13.67 38.03 -23.77
CA SER A 685 -14.27 38.80 -22.67
C SER A 685 -15.54 38.15 -22.12
N GLN A 686 -16.40 37.63 -23.00
CA GLN A 686 -17.61 36.92 -22.60
C GLN A 686 -17.30 35.61 -21.85
N TRP A 687 -16.32 34.83 -22.33
CA TRP A 687 -15.86 33.64 -21.62
C TRP A 687 -15.27 33.97 -20.24
N ARG A 688 -14.51 35.08 -20.13
CA ARG A 688 -13.97 35.58 -18.86
C ARG A 688 -15.09 35.98 -17.89
N MET A 689 -16.13 36.65 -18.37
CA MET A 689 -17.29 37.03 -17.55
C MET A 689 -17.99 35.82 -16.95
N VAL A 690 -18.37 34.84 -17.79
CA VAL A 690 -19.03 33.60 -17.34
C VAL A 690 -18.16 32.81 -16.36
N TRP A 691 -16.85 32.76 -16.61
CA TRP A 691 -15.92 32.10 -15.70
C TRP A 691 -15.92 32.78 -14.32
N ASN A 692 -15.86 34.11 -14.25
CA ASN A 692 -15.84 34.85 -12.98
C ASN A 692 -17.12 34.67 -12.17
N GLU A 693 -18.28 34.67 -12.83
CA GLU A 693 -19.57 34.44 -12.18
C GLU A 693 -19.66 33.06 -11.52
N GLU A 694 -19.25 32.02 -12.24
CA GLU A 694 -19.25 30.66 -11.69
C GLU A 694 -18.21 30.47 -10.60
N ASP A 695 -17.05 31.11 -10.71
CA ASP A 695 -15.96 30.94 -9.75
C ASP A 695 -16.35 31.32 -8.31
N ALA A 696 -17.21 32.33 -8.16
CA ALA A 696 -17.78 32.71 -6.87
C ALA A 696 -18.60 31.57 -6.24
N ILE A 697 -19.36 30.84 -7.05
CA ILE A 697 -20.21 29.72 -6.62
C ILE A 697 -19.36 28.53 -6.17
N TRP A 698 -18.26 28.25 -6.89
CA TRP A 698 -17.35 27.15 -6.59
C TRP A 698 -16.84 27.15 -5.15
N GLN A 699 -16.53 28.32 -4.59
CA GLN A 699 -16.01 28.42 -3.22
C GLN A 699 -17.02 27.94 -2.17
N SER A 700 -18.30 28.28 -2.36
CA SER A 700 -19.39 27.87 -1.48
C SER A 700 -19.60 26.35 -1.55
N GLU A 701 -19.66 25.80 -2.77
CA GLU A 701 -19.87 24.37 -2.98
C GLU A 701 -18.72 23.50 -2.45
N LEU A 702 -17.47 23.92 -2.68
CA LEU A 702 -16.30 23.22 -2.14
C LEU A 702 -16.25 23.25 -0.61
N ARG A 703 -16.72 24.34 0.02
CA ARG A 703 -16.85 24.42 1.48
C ARG A 703 -17.96 23.50 1.98
N SER A 704 -19.12 23.49 1.32
CA SER A 704 -20.25 22.60 1.61
C SER A 704 -19.85 21.12 1.55
N LEU A 705 -19.18 20.72 0.46
CA LEU A 705 -18.66 19.36 0.27
C LEU A 705 -17.64 18.97 1.35
N ARG A 706 -16.72 19.87 1.68
CA ARG A 706 -15.73 19.64 2.75
C ARG A 706 -16.40 19.41 4.09
N ASP A 707 -17.37 20.24 4.46
CA ASP A 707 -18.05 20.16 5.75
C ASP A 707 -18.93 18.91 5.88
N TRP A 708 -19.39 18.35 4.76
CA TRP A 708 -20.10 17.07 4.74
C TRP A 708 -19.16 15.87 4.93
N ILE A 709 -18.02 15.85 4.24
CA ILE A 709 -17.06 14.72 4.29
C ILE A 709 -16.22 14.75 5.60
N LEU A 710 -15.82 15.95 6.04
CA LEU A 710 -15.00 16.20 7.22
C LEU A 710 -15.67 17.24 8.15
N PRO A 711 -16.82 16.88 8.77
CA PRO A 711 -17.57 17.78 9.63
C PRO A 711 -16.79 18.17 10.89
N LYS A 712 -16.90 19.44 11.29
CA LYS A 712 -16.23 20.01 12.48
C LYS A 712 -17.23 20.48 13.52
N GLY A 713 -16.73 20.79 14.73
CA GLY A 713 -17.50 21.41 15.79
C GLY A 713 -18.72 20.58 16.22
N THR A 714 -19.88 21.22 16.33
CA THR A 714 -21.15 20.57 16.70
C THR A 714 -21.63 19.57 15.64
N ARG A 715 -21.37 19.82 14.34
CA ARG A 715 -21.67 18.87 13.25
C ARG A 715 -20.88 17.57 13.43
N GLY A 716 -19.62 17.68 13.85
CA GLY A 716 -18.75 16.54 14.19
C GLY A 716 -19.16 15.74 15.43
N LYS A 717 -20.23 16.14 16.13
CA LYS A 717 -20.81 15.40 17.27
C LYS A 717 -22.15 14.73 16.95
N LYS A 718 -22.76 15.04 15.80
CA LYS A 718 -24.07 14.49 15.40
C LYS A 718 -24.00 12.98 15.16
N ARG A 719 -25.06 12.24 15.49
CA ARG A 719 -25.12 10.78 15.25
C ARG A 719 -25.08 10.42 13.75
N THR A 720 -25.52 11.32 12.88
CA THR A 720 -25.60 11.13 11.41
C THR A 720 -24.23 10.94 10.73
N ILE A 721 -23.12 11.33 11.38
CA ILE A 721 -21.75 11.14 10.85
C ILE A 721 -21.18 9.74 11.16
N ARG A 722 -21.94 8.90 11.88
CA ARG A 722 -21.57 7.51 12.17
C ARG A 722 -21.87 6.63 10.95
N HIS A 723 -21.16 5.51 10.85
CA HIS A 723 -21.34 4.51 9.78
C HIS A 723 -21.12 5.03 8.34
N VAL A 724 -20.30 6.08 8.16
CA VAL A 724 -19.93 6.65 6.84
C VAL A 724 -18.59 6.09 6.31
N GLY A 725 -18.23 4.86 6.69
CA GLY A 725 -17.02 4.17 6.21
C GLY A 725 -15.82 4.14 7.18
N GLY A 726 -15.95 4.70 8.39
CA GLY A 726 -15.01 4.44 9.51
C GLY A 726 -13.52 4.69 9.19
N LEU A 727 -12.68 3.67 9.33
CA LEU A 727 -11.25 3.65 9.03
C LEU A 727 -10.94 2.93 7.69
N SER A 728 -11.95 2.65 6.86
CA SER A 728 -11.77 1.97 5.57
C SER A 728 -10.83 2.73 4.63
N LEU A 729 -10.16 1.98 3.74
CA LEU A 729 -9.33 2.57 2.69
C LEU A 729 -10.16 3.42 1.71
N SER A 730 -11.41 3.04 1.45
CA SER A 730 -12.34 3.80 0.62
C SER A 730 -12.58 5.22 1.17
N ARG A 731 -12.83 5.35 2.48
CA ARG A 731 -13.00 6.67 3.10
C ARG A 731 -11.73 7.52 3.04
N LEU A 732 -10.57 6.92 3.30
CA LEU A 732 -9.29 7.62 3.17
C LEU A 732 -9.05 8.11 1.72
N ALA A 733 -9.47 7.32 0.73
CA ALA A 733 -9.39 7.69 -0.68
C ALA A 733 -10.34 8.86 -1.03
N VAL A 734 -11.56 8.90 -0.47
CA VAL A 734 -12.50 10.02 -0.62
C VAL A 734 -11.91 11.30 -0.04
N ILE A 735 -11.39 11.28 1.19
CA ILE A 735 -10.77 12.45 1.83
C ILE A 735 -9.56 12.96 1.02
N LYS A 736 -8.73 12.04 0.53
CA LYS A 736 -7.59 12.40 -0.32
C LYS A 736 -8.03 12.99 -1.67
N SER A 737 -9.14 12.50 -2.23
CA SER A 737 -9.70 13.02 -3.48
C SER A 737 -10.30 14.42 -3.26
N LEU A 738 -10.97 14.66 -2.14
CA LEU A 738 -11.41 16.01 -1.73
C LEU A 738 -10.23 16.98 -1.65
N TYR A 739 -9.14 16.61 -0.97
CA TYR A 739 -7.94 17.46 -0.90
C TYR A 739 -7.39 17.80 -2.29
N ARG A 740 -7.38 16.82 -3.21
CA ARG A 740 -6.92 17.05 -4.59
C ARG A 740 -7.83 17.96 -5.37
N VAL A 741 -9.14 17.83 -5.23
CA VAL A 741 -10.09 18.75 -5.86
C VAL A 741 -9.89 20.17 -5.33
N GLN A 742 -9.71 20.35 -4.03
CA GLN A 742 -9.41 21.66 -3.44
C GLN A 742 -8.07 22.22 -3.93
N LYS A 743 -7.04 21.37 -4.03
CA LYS A 743 -5.74 21.76 -4.57
C LYS A 743 -5.87 22.17 -6.04
N SER A 744 -6.50 21.35 -6.87
CA SER A 744 -6.73 21.62 -8.28
C SER A 744 -7.56 22.88 -8.51
N PHE A 745 -8.55 23.15 -7.65
CA PHE A 745 -9.29 24.40 -7.72
C PHE A 745 -8.36 25.57 -7.38
N TYR A 746 -7.59 25.49 -6.30
CA TYR A 746 -6.68 26.56 -5.89
C TYR A 746 -5.60 26.86 -6.95
N THR A 747 -5.07 25.83 -7.63
CA THR A 747 -4.01 25.95 -8.65
C THR A 747 -4.53 25.97 -10.08
N ARG A 748 -5.83 26.17 -10.29
CA ARG A 748 -6.39 26.19 -11.66
C ARG A 748 -5.91 27.42 -12.42
N MET A 749 -5.85 27.31 -13.73
CA MET A 749 -5.62 28.44 -14.63
C MET A 749 -6.79 29.43 -14.55
N LYS A 750 -6.48 30.72 -14.67
CA LYS A 750 -7.46 31.81 -14.79
C LYS A 750 -7.52 32.36 -16.22
N PRO A 751 -8.60 33.05 -16.61
CA PRO A 751 -8.76 33.60 -17.97
C PRO A 751 -7.67 34.60 -18.39
N GLU A 752 -6.94 35.21 -17.44
CA GLU A 752 -5.84 36.14 -17.70
C GLU A 752 -4.55 35.43 -18.13
N GLY A 753 -4.53 34.09 -18.05
CA GLY A 753 -3.38 33.30 -18.46
C GLY A 753 -2.22 33.27 -17.49
N GLU A 754 -2.30 34.00 -16.38
CA GLU A 754 -1.34 33.89 -15.29
C GLU A 754 -1.27 32.41 -14.89
N PRO A 755 -0.16 31.70 -15.19
CA PRO A 755 0.16 30.55 -14.40
C PRO A 755 0.30 31.11 -12.99
N MET A 756 -0.29 30.45 -11.99
CA MET A 756 0.16 30.74 -10.63
C MET A 756 1.66 30.46 -10.66
N ASP A 757 2.46 31.53 -10.55
CA ASP A 757 3.91 31.57 -10.77
C ASP A 757 4.55 30.24 -10.40
N GLY A 758 5.30 29.62 -11.32
CA GLY A 758 5.91 28.30 -11.14
C GLY A 758 6.79 28.21 -9.89
N THR A 759 7.10 29.36 -9.26
CA THR A 759 7.80 29.48 -7.98
C THR A 759 6.89 29.35 -6.74
N MET A 760 5.58 29.56 -6.82
CA MET A 760 4.63 29.34 -5.73
C MET A 760 3.96 27.96 -5.84
N ALA A 761 4.78 26.92 -5.59
CA ALA A 761 4.24 25.66 -5.09
C ALA A 761 3.21 25.99 -4.00
N VAL A 762 1.98 25.48 -4.14
CA VAL A 762 0.90 25.57 -3.15
C VAL A 762 1.47 25.80 -1.75
N GLY A 763 1.30 27.03 -1.23
CA GLY A 763 2.09 27.52 -0.10
C GLY A 763 2.20 26.50 1.03
N GLU A 764 3.38 26.42 1.66
CA GLU A 764 3.64 25.44 2.72
C GLU A 764 2.50 25.43 3.74
N GLY A 765 1.82 24.29 3.88
CA GLY A 765 0.70 24.11 4.80
C GLY A 765 -0.71 24.27 4.20
N PHE A 766 -0.87 24.40 2.87
CA PHE A 766 -2.19 24.35 2.26
C PHE A 766 -2.94 23.06 2.62
N GLY A 767 -4.15 23.21 3.14
CA GLY A 767 -4.96 22.08 3.55
C GLY A 767 -4.34 21.22 4.65
N GLN A 768 -3.36 21.74 5.42
CA GLN A 768 -2.61 20.98 6.43
C GLN A 768 -3.53 20.21 7.39
N LYS A 769 -4.65 20.80 7.79
CA LYS A 769 -5.62 20.14 8.65
C LYS A 769 -6.21 18.85 8.05
N ILE A 770 -6.54 18.86 6.75
CA ILE A 770 -7.06 17.66 6.06
C ILE A 770 -5.96 16.59 5.99
N LEU A 771 -4.72 17.00 5.74
CA LEU A 771 -3.57 16.10 5.71
C LEU A 771 -3.27 15.50 7.09
N ASP A 772 -3.35 16.30 8.15
CA ASP A 772 -3.20 15.88 9.55
C ASP A 772 -4.29 14.88 9.95
N ASP A 773 -5.55 15.17 9.60
CA ASP A 773 -6.69 14.29 9.87
C ASP A 773 -6.52 12.96 9.11
N LEU A 774 -6.10 13.01 7.84
CA LEU A 774 -5.82 11.82 7.02
C LEU A 774 -4.70 10.96 7.64
N GLU A 775 -3.59 11.57 8.04
CA GLU A 775 -2.45 10.84 8.62
C GLU A 775 -2.80 10.25 9.99
N THR A 776 -3.57 10.99 10.80
CA THR A 776 -4.09 10.49 12.07
C THR A 776 -4.99 9.28 11.84
N MET A 777 -5.92 9.34 10.88
CA MET A 777 -6.80 8.20 10.56
C MET A 777 -6.02 6.98 10.06
N LYS A 778 -4.99 7.18 9.22
CA LYS A 778 -4.09 6.10 8.79
C LYS A 778 -3.35 5.47 9.97
N GLU A 779 -2.79 6.28 10.86
CA GLU A 779 -2.08 5.78 12.04
C GLU A 779 -3.03 5.01 12.97
N GLN A 780 -4.27 5.48 13.17
CA GLN A 780 -5.27 4.76 13.95
C GLN A 780 -5.67 3.43 13.29
N ARG A 781 -5.85 3.41 11.97
CA ARG A 781 -6.10 2.17 11.21
C ARG A 781 -5.00 1.15 11.47
N VAL A 782 -3.74 1.56 11.33
CA VAL A 782 -2.57 0.71 11.54
C VAL A 782 -2.52 0.16 12.98
N LYS A 783 -2.70 1.02 13.98
CA LYS A 783 -2.68 0.60 15.40
C LYS A 783 -3.81 -0.36 15.74
N GLN A 784 -5.02 -0.11 15.22
CA GLN A 784 -6.15 -1.00 15.43
C GLN A 784 -5.94 -2.35 14.75
N LEU A 785 -5.43 -2.38 13.52
CA LEU A 785 -5.11 -3.62 12.82
C LEU A 785 -4.13 -4.48 13.62
N ALA A 786 -3.00 -3.91 14.05
CA ALA A 786 -2.02 -4.62 14.89
C ALA A 786 -2.67 -5.15 16.19
N SER A 787 -3.48 -4.32 16.86
CA SER A 787 -4.22 -4.73 18.06
C SER A 787 -5.17 -5.90 17.77
N ARG A 788 -5.94 -5.88 16.68
CA ARG A 788 -6.91 -6.93 16.34
C ARG A 788 -6.22 -8.26 15.99
N VAL A 789 -5.07 -8.21 15.33
CA VAL A 789 -4.27 -9.42 15.06
C VAL A 789 -3.79 -10.05 16.38
N VAL A 790 -3.26 -9.24 17.30
CA VAL A 790 -2.82 -9.73 18.62
C VAL A 790 -3.99 -10.25 19.45
N GLU A 791 -5.15 -9.59 19.41
CA GLU A 791 -6.38 -10.10 20.03
C GLU A 791 -6.75 -11.50 19.55
N ALA A 792 -6.70 -11.70 18.23
CA ALA A 792 -7.02 -12.97 17.62
C ALA A 792 -5.98 -14.05 17.95
N ALA A 793 -4.70 -13.67 18.03
CA ALA A 793 -3.61 -14.56 18.43
C ALA A 793 -3.73 -14.99 19.89
N LEU A 794 -4.08 -14.08 20.79
CA LEU A 794 -4.32 -14.37 22.21
C LEU A 794 -5.70 -15.01 22.50
N GLY A 795 -6.47 -15.35 21.46
CA GLY A 795 -7.76 -16.01 21.63
C GLY A 795 -8.89 -15.12 22.16
N THR A 796 -8.71 -13.79 22.20
CA THR A 796 -9.73 -12.82 22.67
C THR A 796 -10.39 -12.02 21.53
N GLY A 797 -10.17 -12.44 20.28
CA GLY A 797 -10.65 -11.73 19.09
C GLY A 797 -12.12 -11.98 18.73
N ARG A 798 -12.68 -13.16 19.07
CA ARG A 798 -14.05 -13.53 18.70
C ARG A 798 -15.05 -12.87 19.65
N ILE A 799 -16.00 -12.13 19.07
CA ILE A 799 -17.02 -11.40 19.82
C ILE A 799 -18.37 -12.12 19.69
N LYS A 800 -19.03 -12.43 20.81
CA LYS A 800 -20.40 -12.94 20.81
C LYS A 800 -21.39 -11.80 20.53
N LYS A 801 -22.33 -11.99 19.61
CA LYS A 801 -23.44 -11.05 19.40
C LYS A 801 -24.40 -11.19 20.60
N PRO A 802 -24.66 -10.12 21.36
CA PRO A 802 -25.63 -10.17 22.45
C PRO A 802 -27.06 -10.22 21.90
N GLU A 803 -27.97 -10.91 22.59
CA GLU A 803 -29.37 -11.09 22.19
C GLU A 803 -30.16 -9.77 22.13
N ASN A 804 -29.80 -8.77 22.95
CA ASN A 804 -30.60 -7.56 23.17
C ASN A 804 -30.12 -6.31 22.41
N ASN A 805 -29.62 -6.40 21.18
CA ASN A 805 -29.14 -5.26 20.36
C ASN A 805 -28.08 -4.34 21.03
N LYS A 806 -27.50 -4.76 22.17
CA LYS A 806 -26.42 -4.03 22.85
C LYS A 806 -25.16 -4.08 21.99
N THR A 807 -24.35 -3.03 22.03
CA THR A 807 -23.06 -3.02 21.33
C THR A 807 -22.21 -4.19 21.85
N PRO A 808 -21.75 -5.11 20.97
CA PRO A 808 -20.97 -6.26 21.39
C PRO A 808 -19.68 -5.81 22.10
N LYS A 809 -19.45 -6.29 23.33
CA LYS A 809 -18.22 -6.03 24.08
C LYS A 809 -17.16 -7.08 23.72
N ARG A 810 -15.90 -6.65 23.61
CA ARG A 810 -14.77 -7.58 23.42
C ARG A 810 -14.57 -8.42 24.69
N PRO A 811 -14.28 -9.73 24.55
CA PRO A 811 -14.01 -10.57 25.71
C PRO A 811 -12.67 -10.19 26.36
N PHE A 812 -12.63 -10.32 27.69
CA PHE A 812 -11.42 -10.18 28.49
C PHE A 812 -10.69 -11.51 28.65
N THR A 813 -11.45 -12.61 28.73
CA THR A 813 -10.93 -13.97 28.77
C THR A 813 -10.82 -14.57 27.38
N ALA A 814 -9.89 -15.50 27.20
CA ALA A 814 -9.74 -16.24 25.96
C ALA A 814 -11.00 -17.08 25.68
N VAL A 815 -11.52 -16.96 24.46
CA VAL A 815 -12.64 -17.77 23.94
C VAL A 815 -12.16 -18.81 22.93
N ASP A 816 -10.92 -18.70 22.51
CA ASP A 816 -10.18 -19.63 21.68
C ASP A 816 -8.81 -19.87 22.30
N GLU A 817 -8.21 -21.04 22.06
CA GLU A 817 -6.83 -21.30 22.47
C GLU A 817 -5.86 -20.28 21.84
N PRO A 818 -4.90 -19.75 22.62
CA PRO A 818 -3.91 -18.80 22.14
C PRO A 818 -2.95 -19.43 21.13
N CYS A 819 -2.32 -18.59 20.34
CA CYS A 819 -1.23 -18.96 19.43
C CYS A 819 0.11 -18.63 20.08
N HIS A 820 1.15 -19.36 19.72
CA HIS A 820 2.53 -19.07 20.16
C HIS A 820 3.21 -18.08 19.23
N ALA A 821 2.88 -18.13 17.93
CA ALA A 821 3.48 -17.25 16.92
C ALA A 821 2.42 -16.59 16.01
N VAL A 822 2.77 -15.42 15.49
CA VAL A 822 2.06 -14.71 14.43
C VAL A 822 2.95 -14.72 13.18
N VAL A 823 2.44 -15.24 12.07
CA VAL A 823 3.16 -15.34 10.80
C VAL A 823 2.55 -14.37 9.81
N ILE A 824 3.37 -13.49 9.25
CA ILE A 824 2.96 -12.55 8.20
C ILE A 824 3.81 -12.76 6.95
N GLU A 825 3.32 -12.28 5.81
CA GLU A 825 4.19 -12.14 4.64
C GLU A 825 5.29 -11.09 4.86
N ASN A 826 6.40 -11.25 4.13
CA ASN A 826 7.49 -10.30 4.14
C ASN A 826 7.06 -8.99 3.46
N LEU A 827 6.83 -7.96 4.28
CA LEU A 827 6.32 -6.68 3.81
C LEU A 827 7.39 -5.78 3.15
N THR A 828 8.62 -6.27 2.99
CA THR A 828 9.76 -5.46 2.50
C THR A 828 9.55 -4.97 1.07
N HIS A 829 8.95 -5.80 0.21
CA HIS A 829 8.67 -5.47 -1.19
C HIS A 829 7.41 -4.62 -1.38
N TYR A 830 6.64 -4.35 -0.32
CA TYR A 830 5.43 -3.52 -0.42
C TYR A 830 5.73 -2.04 -0.23
N ARG A 831 6.70 -1.52 -1.01
CA ARG A 831 7.09 -0.12 -1.05
C ARG A 831 6.80 0.50 -2.41
N PRO A 832 6.50 1.80 -2.49
CA PRO A 832 6.38 2.46 -3.78
C PRO A 832 7.71 2.38 -4.56
N GLU A 833 7.64 2.02 -5.85
CA GLU A 833 8.80 1.85 -6.72
C GLU A 833 8.51 2.44 -8.11
N ASN A 834 9.54 2.95 -8.82
CA ASN A 834 9.36 3.62 -10.10
C ASN A 834 8.79 2.69 -11.20
N LYS A 835 9.12 1.40 -11.17
CA LYS A 835 8.62 0.39 -12.13
C LYS A 835 7.15 0.02 -11.93
N ARG A 836 6.53 0.46 -10.82
CA ARG A 836 5.11 0.20 -10.52
C ARG A 836 4.23 1.28 -11.12
N THR A 837 2.97 0.96 -11.36
CA THR A 837 2.01 1.95 -11.82
C THR A 837 1.77 3.00 -10.73
N ARG A 838 1.39 4.23 -11.13
CA ARG A 838 1.06 5.30 -10.18
C ARG A 838 -0.11 4.89 -9.27
N ARG A 839 -0.99 4.00 -9.75
CA ARG A 839 -2.14 3.46 -9.01
C ARG A 839 -1.67 2.51 -7.91
N GLU A 840 -0.82 1.53 -8.25
CA GLU A 840 -0.22 0.59 -7.29
C GLU A 840 0.55 1.35 -6.19
N ASN A 841 1.44 2.27 -6.58
CA ASN A 841 2.21 3.06 -5.62
C ASN A 841 1.32 3.85 -4.65
N ARG A 842 0.21 4.41 -5.16
CA ARG A 842 -0.75 5.13 -4.33
C ARG A 842 -1.47 4.22 -3.34
N GLN A 843 -1.79 2.99 -3.72
CA GLN A 843 -2.38 1.99 -2.83
C GLN A 843 -1.38 1.64 -1.71
N LEU A 844 -0.14 1.33 -2.06
CA LEU A 844 0.93 1.01 -1.09
C LEU A 844 1.18 2.15 -0.09
N MET A 845 1.25 3.40 -0.56
CA MET A 845 1.38 4.58 0.32
C MET A 845 0.18 4.76 1.27
N THR A 846 -1.01 4.34 0.85
CA THR A 846 -2.21 4.44 1.70
C THR A 846 -2.22 3.34 2.74
N TRP A 847 -1.70 2.16 2.41
CA TRP A 847 -1.67 0.99 3.27
C TRP A 847 -0.68 1.09 4.44
N SER A 848 0.46 1.75 4.26
CA SER A 848 1.47 1.97 5.33
C SER A 848 1.96 0.67 6.00
N SER A 849 2.19 -0.38 5.20
CA SER A 849 2.57 -1.75 5.65
C SER A 849 3.75 -1.79 6.62
N SER A 850 4.75 -0.92 6.45
CA SER A 850 5.91 -0.82 7.36
C SER A 850 5.53 -0.41 8.78
N LYS A 851 4.53 0.48 8.93
CA LYS A 851 4.02 0.87 10.25
C LYS A 851 3.25 -0.29 10.89
N VAL A 852 2.49 -1.06 10.11
CA VAL A 852 1.79 -2.27 10.58
C VAL A 852 2.78 -3.25 11.17
N LYS A 853 3.86 -3.58 10.44
CA LYS A 853 4.94 -4.44 10.93
C LYS A 853 5.52 -3.97 12.25
N LYS A 854 5.84 -2.67 12.36
CA LYS A 854 6.41 -2.09 13.58
C LYS A 854 5.50 -2.27 14.79
N TYR A 855 4.24 -1.85 14.69
CA TYR A 855 3.30 -1.93 15.81
C TYR A 855 2.95 -3.38 16.17
N LEU A 856 2.84 -4.26 15.17
CA LEU A 856 2.62 -5.68 15.39
C LEU A 856 3.82 -6.31 16.11
N PHE A 857 5.05 -6.01 15.69
CA PHE A 857 6.26 -6.49 16.36
C PHE A 857 6.32 -6.03 17.83
N GLU A 858 6.16 -4.73 18.08
CA GLU A 858 6.17 -4.17 19.45
C GLU A 858 5.10 -4.83 20.34
N SER A 859 3.90 -5.05 19.79
CA SER A 859 2.80 -5.67 20.53
C SER A 859 3.00 -7.16 20.75
N CYS A 860 3.52 -7.90 19.76
CA CYS A 860 3.83 -9.33 19.90
C CYS A 860 4.95 -9.55 20.91
N GLN A 861 6.02 -8.75 20.80
CA GLN A 861 7.16 -8.80 21.72
C GLN A 861 6.76 -8.53 23.17
N LEU A 862 5.81 -7.60 23.39
CA LEU A 862 5.33 -7.29 24.73
C LEU A 862 4.44 -8.38 25.31
N HIS A 863 3.66 -9.07 24.49
CA HIS A 863 2.64 -10.04 24.92
C HIS A 863 3.06 -11.50 24.68
N GLY A 864 4.36 -11.77 24.59
CA GLY A 864 4.86 -13.15 24.50
C GLY A 864 4.42 -13.88 23.23
N LEU A 865 4.34 -13.19 22.09
CA LEU A 865 4.03 -13.81 20.79
C LEU A 865 5.23 -13.68 19.85
N TYR A 866 5.62 -14.77 19.18
CA TYR A 866 6.69 -14.70 18.19
C TYR A 866 6.18 -14.19 16.84
N LEU A 867 6.63 -13.01 16.41
CA LEU A 867 6.35 -12.52 15.05
C LEU A 867 7.38 -13.08 14.06
N PHE A 868 6.90 -13.78 13.03
CA PHE A 868 7.72 -14.37 11.97
C PHE A 868 7.27 -13.90 10.58
N GLU A 869 8.21 -13.71 9.66
CA GLU A 869 7.95 -13.28 8.28
C GLU A 869 8.32 -14.38 7.27
N VAL A 870 7.43 -14.67 6.33
CA VAL A 870 7.66 -15.63 5.23
C VAL A 870 7.62 -14.95 3.87
N GLN A 871 8.22 -15.57 2.85
CA GLN A 871 8.04 -15.12 1.47
C GLN A 871 6.63 -15.47 0.99
N ALA A 872 5.91 -14.51 0.41
CA ALA A 872 4.54 -14.69 -0.09
C ALA A 872 4.47 -15.25 -1.52
N SER A 873 5.59 -15.70 -2.08
CA SER A 873 5.64 -16.21 -3.44
C SER A 873 4.64 -17.37 -3.61
N TYR A 874 3.67 -17.16 -4.49
CA TYR A 874 2.66 -18.14 -4.90
C TYR A 874 1.66 -18.60 -3.83
N THR A 875 1.58 -17.94 -2.67
CA THR A 875 0.60 -18.26 -1.61
C THR A 875 -0.86 -18.11 -2.07
N SER A 876 -1.11 -17.30 -3.09
CA SER A 876 -2.43 -17.09 -3.70
C SER A 876 -2.73 -18.02 -4.88
N ARG A 877 -1.80 -18.91 -5.27
CA ARG A 877 -1.91 -19.82 -6.42
C ARG A 877 -2.00 -21.30 -6.05
N GLN A 878 -2.02 -21.60 -4.75
CA GLN A 878 -2.08 -22.95 -4.22
C GLN A 878 -3.29 -23.09 -3.30
N ASP A 879 -3.95 -24.24 -3.31
CA ASP A 879 -5.00 -24.61 -2.37
C ASP A 879 -4.36 -24.98 -1.02
N SER A 880 -4.65 -24.18 0.00
CA SER A 880 -4.16 -24.41 1.37
C SER A 880 -4.65 -25.71 2.01
N ARG A 881 -5.71 -26.33 1.48
CA ARG A 881 -6.28 -27.57 2.04
C ARG A 881 -5.68 -28.82 1.40
N THR A 882 -5.38 -28.76 0.11
CA THR A 882 -4.93 -29.94 -0.68
C THR A 882 -3.50 -29.83 -1.20
N GLY A 883 -2.94 -28.63 -1.29
CA GLY A 883 -1.66 -28.34 -1.91
C GLY A 883 -1.72 -28.23 -3.45
N ALA A 884 -2.89 -28.42 -4.05
CA ALA A 884 -3.06 -28.34 -5.50
C ALA A 884 -2.94 -26.90 -6.03
N PRO A 885 -2.47 -26.67 -7.27
CA PRO A 885 -2.54 -25.38 -7.91
C PRO A 885 -3.99 -24.93 -8.13
N GLY A 886 -4.18 -23.64 -8.35
CA GLY A 886 -5.48 -23.07 -8.69
C GLY A 886 -5.41 -21.61 -9.11
N VAL A 887 -6.56 -21.05 -9.43
CA VAL A 887 -6.68 -19.69 -9.99
C VAL A 887 -7.64 -18.83 -9.17
N ARG A 888 -7.35 -17.52 -9.11
CA ARG A 888 -8.29 -16.55 -8.56
C ARG A 888 -9.36 -16.21 -9.58
N CYS A 889 -10.59 -16.13 -9.11
CA CYS A 889 -11.79 -15.83 -9.89
C CYS A 889 -12.62 -14.74 -9.22
N SER A 890 -13.45 -14.09 -10.02
CA SER A 890 -14.53 -13.21 -9.58
C SER A 890 -15.88 -13.77 -10.02
N GLU A 891 -16.91 -13.53 -9.23
CA GLU A 891 -18.28 -13.92 -9.57
C GLU A 891 -19.05 -12.75 -10.18
N LEU A 892 -19.77 -13.01 -11.26
CA LEU A 892 -20.59 -12.03 -11.99
C LEU A 892 -21.96 -12.62 -12.31
N SER A 893 -23.01 -11.81 -12.27
CA SER A 893 -24.31 -12.24 -12.80
C SER A 893 -24.24 -12.40 -14.32
N VAL A 894 -25.05 -13.33 -14.86
CA VAL A 894 -25.16 -13.55 -16.31
C VAL A 894 -25.47 -12.25 -17.04
N LYS A 895 -26.44 -11.48 -16.51
CA LYS A 895 -26.78 -10.13 -17.00
C LYS A 895 -25.57 -9.22 -17.12
N LYS A 896 -24.78 -9.10 -16.06
CA LYS A 896 -23.61 -8.20 -16.04
C LYS A 896 -22.51 -8.69 -16.97
N PHE A 897 -22.37 -10.01 -17.15
CA PHE A 897 -21.41 -10.59 -18.09
C PHE A 897 -21.77 -10.25 -19.55
N LEU A 898 -23.05 -10.35 -19.91
CA LEU A 898 -23.53 -10.08 -21.27
C LEU A 898 -23.71 -8.59 -21.58
N GLU A 899 -24.12 -7.76 -20.63
CA GLU A 899 -24.44 -6.35 -20.93
C GLU A 899 -23.28 -5.38 -20.63
N SER A 900 -22.24 -5.80 -19.90
CA SER A 900 -21.17 -4.89 -19.51
C SER A 900 -20.30 -4.49 -20.71
N PRO A 901 -20.15 -3.18 -21.02
CA PRO A 901 -19.29 -2.73 -22.12
C PRO A 901 -17.80 -3.08 -21.95
N PHE A 902 -17.38 -3.39 -20.72
CA PHE A 902 -16.01 -3.87 -20.45
C PHE A 902 -15.88 -5.35 -20.83
N ARG A 903 -16.85 -6.18 -20.44
CA ARG A 903 -16.84 -7.62 -20.77
C ARG A 903 -17.01 -7.87 -22.25
N GLN A 904 -17.88 -7.11 -22.91
CA GLN A 904 -18.05 -7.19 -24.36
C GLN A 904 -16.74 -6.86 -25.11
N ARG A 905 -15.95 -5.91 -24.61
CA ARG A 905 -14.61 -5.63 -25.15
C ARG A 905 -13.63 -6.77 -24.95
N GLU A 906 -13.60 -7.38 -23.76
CA GLU A 906 -12.74 -8.54 -23.51
C GLU A 906 -13.12 -9.76 -24.36
N ILE A 907 -14.43 -9.96 -24.61
CA ILE A 907 -14.91 -11.05 -25.46
C ILE A 907 -14.53 -10.80 -26.92
N ALA A 908 -14.79 -9.60 -27.45
CA ALA A 908 -14.40 -9.25 -28.82
C ALA A 908 -12.89 -9.42 -29.03
N HIS A 909 -12.08 -8.92 -28.09
CA HIS A 909 -10.64 -9.11 -28.13
C HIS A 909 -10.23 -10.59 -28.05
N ALA A 910 -10.92 -11.40 -27.26
CA ALA A 910 -10.67 -12.84 -27.20
C ALA A 910 -11.00 -13.53 -28.53
N GLU A 911 -12.08 -13.14 -29.20
CA GLU A 911 -12.50 -13.66 -30.51
C GLU A 911 -11.50 -13.27 -31.62
N GLU A 912 -11.03 -12.03 -31.65
CA GLU A 912 -10.00 -11.54 -32.58
C GLU A 912 -8.67 -12.30 -32.42
N ASN A 913 -8.33 -12.69 -31.18
CA ASN A 913 -7.09 -13.40 -30.86
C ASN A 913 -7.26 -14.91 -30.69
N MET A 914 -8.28 -15.51 -31.30
CA MET A 914 -8.59 -16.94 -31.13
C MET A 914 -7.47 -17.87 -31.65
N ALA A 915 -6.63 -17.39 -32.58
CA ALA A 915 -5.45 -18.11 -33.08
C ALA A 915 -4.31 -18.19 -32.06
N GLN A 916 -4.26 -17.29 -31.07
CA GLN A 916 -3.28 -17.36 -29.99
C GLN A 916 -3.73 -18.40 -28.96
N GLU A 917 -2.86 -19.34 -28.56
CA GLU A 917 -3.17 -20.41 -27.60
C GLU A 917 -3.37 -19.90 -26.14
N ASN A 918 -4.28 -18.94 -25.92
CA ASN A 918 -4.60 -18.43 -24.58
C ASN A 918 -5.82 -19.18 -23.98
N PRO A 919 -5.65 -19.99 -22.92
CA PRO A 919 -6.75 -20.73 -22.30
C PRO A 919 -7.85 -19.85 -21.70
N CYS A 920 -7.51 -18.65 -21.21
CA CYS A 920 -8.50 -17.72 -20.65
C CYS A 920 -9.44 -17.18 -21.73
N ASN A 921 -8.90 -16.84 -22.91
CA ASN A 921 -9.70 -16.35 -24.05
C ASN A 921 -10.69 -17.42 -24.51
N ARG A 922 -10.22 -18.67 -24.68
CA ARG A 922 -11.09 -19.81 -25.03
C ARG A 922 -12.21 -20.03 -24.02
N TYR A 923 -11.90 -19.91 -22.72
CA TYR A 923 -12.91 -20.04 -21.67
C TYR A 923 -13.96 -18.92 -21.73
N LEU A 924 -13.55 -17.66 -21.96
CA LEU A 924 -14.47 -16.53 -22.10
C LEU A 924 -15.42 -16.70 -23.29
N ILE A 925 -14.88 -17.09 -24.45
CA ILE A 925 -15.67 -17.33 -25.68
C ILE A 925 -16.66 -18.48 -25.47
N ALA A 926 -16.20 -19.61 -24.92
CA ALA A 926 -17.06 -20.75 -24.62
C ALA A 926 -18.21 -20.36 -23.66
N LEU A 927 -17.91 -19.54 -22.66
CA LEU A 927 -18.91 -19.05 -21.72
C LEU A 927 -19.90 -18.08 -22.38
N HIS A 928 -19.43 -17.17 -23.24
CA HIS A 928 -20.29 -16.27 -24.01
C HIS A 928 -21.23 -17.04 -24.93
N ASN A 929 -20.71 -17.97 -25.72
CA ASN A 929 -21.51 -18.83 -26.60
C ASN A 929 -22.55 -19.66 -25.84
N LYS A 930 -22.22 -20.11 -24.62
CA LYS A 930 -23.15 -20.85 -23.77
C LYS A 930 -24.35 -20.02 -23.32
N TRP A 931 -24.18 -18.72 -23.06
CA TRP A 931 -25.20 -17.88 -22.43
C TRP A 931 -25.88 -16.86 -23.35
N LYS A 932 -25.29 -16.52 -24.51
CA LYS A 932 -25.82 -15.47 -25.40
C LYS A 932 -27.25 -15.72 -25.91
N ASN A 933 -27.63 -16.99 -26.06
CA ASN A 933 -28.95 -17.39 -26.60
C ASN A 933 -29.83 -18.10 -25.56
N ARG A 934 -29.47 -18.03 -24.26
CA ARG A 934 -30.27 -18.67 -23.20
C ARG A 934 -31.05 -17.60 -22.45
N GLU A 935 -32.30 -17.89 -22.15
CA GLU A 935 -33.02 -17.13 -21.13
C GLU A 935 -32.37 -17.39 -19.76
N TYR A 936 -32.17 -16.32 -19.00
CA TYR A 936 -31.67 -16.36 -17.65
C TYR A 936 -32.50 -15.41 -16.78
N ASP A 937 -32.82 -15.87 -15.57
CA ASP A 937 -33.53 -15.06 -14.58
C ASP A 937 -32.55 -14.57 -13.50
N LYS A 938 -33.08 -14.08 -12.38
CA LYS A 938 -32.27 -13.67 -11.23
C LYS A 938 -31.79 -14.84 -10.37
N THR A 939 -32.27 -16.06 -10.61
CA THR A 939 -31.90 -17.27 -9.88
C THR A 939 -30.74 -18.01 -10.54
N ALA A 940 -30.42 -17.69 -11.80
CA ALA A 940 -29.25 -18.19 -12.50
C ALA A 940 -27.97 -18.00 -11.64
N PRO A 941 -27.15 -19.06 -11.47
CA PRO A 941 -25.95 -18.99 -10.65
C PRO A 941 -24.93 -18.01 -11.24
N PRO A 942 -24.13 -17.32 -10.40
CA PRO A 942 -23.12 -16.41 -10.90
C PRO A 942 -22.06 -17.14 -11.73
N LEU A 943 -21.62 -16.49 -12.78
CA LEU A 943 -20.53 -16.93 -13.64
C LEU A 943 -19.19 -16.64 -12.97
N ARG A 944 -18.33 -17.65 -12.94
CA ARG A 944 -16.96 -17.54 -12.41
C ARG A 944 -16.01 -17.22 -13.55
N ILE A 945 -15.38 -16.05 -13.45
CA ILE A 945 -14.43 -15.57 -14.43
C ILE A 945 -13.05 -15.51 -13.79
N PRO A 946 -12.02 -16.16 -14.37
CA PRO A 946 -10.64 -15.98 -13.94
C PRO A 946 -10.27 -14.50 -13.93
N HIS A 947 -9.77 -14.03 -12.79
CA HIS A 947 -9.43 -12.62 -12.61
C HIS A 947 -8.28 -12.47 -11.62
N TRP A 948 -7.24 -11.76 -12.07
CA TRP A 948 -6.12 -11.38 -11.21
C TRP A 948 -6.63 -10.54 -10.03
N GLY A 949 -6.39 -11.01 -8.81
CA GLY A 949 -6.89 -10.35 -7.60
C GLY A 949 -8.35 -10.67 -7.24
N GLY A 950 -8.99 -11.64 -7.89
CA GLY A 950 -10.35 -12.11 -7.55
C GLY A 950 -10.56 -12.46 -6.07
N GLU A 951 -11.82 -12.42 -5.60
CA GLU A 951 -12.19 -12.81 -4.22
C GLU A 951 -12.25 -14.31 -3.98
N ILE A 952 -12.35 -15.11 -5.04
CA ILE A 952 -12.54 -16.56 -4.93
C ILE A 952 -11.29 -17.24 -5.48
N PHE A 953 -10.85 -18.29 -4.82
CA PHE A 953 -9.82 -19.19 -5.31
C PHE A 953 -10.48 -20.52 -5.71
N VAL A 954 -10.17 -21.02 -6.90
CA VAL A 954 -10.68 -22.28 -7.43
C VAL A 954 -9.53 -23.27 -7.55
N SER A 955 -9.64 -24.38 -6.82
CA SER A 955 -8.65 -25.46 -6.81
C SER A 955 -8.75 -26.31 -8.08
N ALA A 956 -7.63 -26.61 -8.73
CA ALA A 956 -7.60 -27.43 -9.94
C ALA A 956 -7.98 -28.89 -9.67
N LEU A 957 -7.64 -29.41 -8.48
CA LEU A 957 -7.89 -30.81 -8.14
C LEU A 957 -9.35 -31.09 -7.77
N THR A 958 -9.98 -30.19 -7.01
CA THR A 958 -11.31 -30.44 -6.44
C THR A 958 -12.42 -29.63 -7.08
N GLY A 959 -12.10 -28.59 -7.85
CA GLY A 959 -13.07 -27.60 -8.32
C GLY A 959 -13.72 -26.76 -7.23
N ASN A 960 -13.37 -26.99 -5.95
CA ASN A 960 -13.94 -26.29 -4.81
C ASN A 960 -13.47 -24.84 -4.76
N THR A 961 -14.36 -23.98 -4.25
CA THR A 961 -14.10 -22.56 -4.07
C THR A 961 -13.74 -22.23 -2.63
N LEU A 962 -12.70 -21.43 -2.45
CA LEU A 962 -12.32 -20.81 -1.18
C LEU A 962 -12.34 -19.30 -1.31
N GLN A 963 -12.54 -18.56 -0.21
CA GLN A 963 -12.23 -17.13 -0.23
C GLN A 963 -10.71 -16.99 -0.39
N ALA A 964 -10.29 -16.20 -1.39
CA ALA A 964 -8.93 -16.21 -1.88
C ALA A 964 -7.90 -15.64 -0.88
N ASP A 965 -8.31 -14.71 -0.03
CA ASP A 965 -7.45 -14.09 0.98
C ASP A 965 -7.32 -15.01 2.23
N LEU A 966 -8.37 -15.74 2.61
CA LEU A 966 -8.33 -16.81 3.63
C LEU A 966 -7.45 -17.98 3.18
N ASN A 967 -7.50 -18.33 1.89
CA ASN A 967 -6.62 -19.33 1.30
C ASN A 967 -5.15 -18.87 1.33
N ALA A 968 -4.89 -17.61 0.95
CA ALA A 968 -3.56 -17.03 1.01
C ALA A 968 -3.02 -16.98 2.45
N ALA A 969 -3.84 -16.53 3.42
CA ALA A 969 -3.48 -16.54 4.84
C ALA A 969 -3.08 -17.94 5.32
N ALA A 970 -3.89 -18.96 5.00
CA ALA A 970 -3.56 -20.34 5.36
C ALA A 970 -2.25 -20.82 4.73
N ASN A 971 -1.98 -20.49 3.47
CA ASN A 971 -0.70 -20.82 2.82
C ASN A 971 0.49 -20.07 3.43
N ILE A 972 0.34 -18.81 3.86
CA ILE A 972 1.38 -18.08 4.60
C ILE A 972 1.78 -18.86 5.86
N GLY A 973 0.80 -19.42 6.58
CA GLY A 973 1.07 -20.30 7.72
C GLY A 973 1.83 -21.56 7.33
N LEU A 974 1.39 -22.26 6.28
CA LEU A 974 2.07 -23.45 5.79
C LEU A 974 3.52 -23.18 5.36
N GLN A 975 3.81 -22.04 4.72
CA GLN A 975 5.18 -21.66 4.35
C GLN A 975 6.12 -21.57 5.56
N ALA A 976 5.62 -21.21 6.74
CA ALA A 976 6.42 -21.20 7.97
C ALA A 976 6.61 -22.60 8.57
N LEU A 977 5.66 -23.51 8.33
CA LEU A 977 5.61 -24.83 8.96
C LEU A 977 6.20 -25.96 8.12
N LEU A 978 6.26 -25.80 6.79
CA LEU A 978 6.73 -26.86 5.90
C LEU A 978 8.23 -27.12 6.06
N ASP A 979 8.60 -28.39 6.21
CA ASP A 979 9.98 -28.85 6.30
C ASP A 979 10.63 -28.85 4.89
N PRO A 980 11.70 -28.07 4.65
CA PRO A 980 12.42 -28.05 3.39
C PRO A 980 13.08 -29.37 3.01
N ASP A 981 13.32 -30.27 3.97
CA ASP A 981 13.93 -31.58 3.70
C ASP A 981 12.91 -32.63 3.24
N TRP A 982 11.61 -32.30 3.25
CA TRP A 982 10.55 -33.19 2.78
C TRP A 982 10.20 -32.91 1.30
N PRO A 983 10.19 -33.93 0.41
CA PRO A 983 9.85 -33.74 -1.00
C PRO A 983 8.51 -33.02 -1.26
N GLY A 984 7.50 -33.27 -0.42
CA GLY A 984 6.18 -32.63 -0.56
C GLY A 984 6.16 -31.12 -0.32
N ARG A 985 7.23 -30.53 0.23
CA ARG A 985 7.43 -29.07 0.27
C ARG A 985 7.51 -28.46 -1.12
N TRP A 986 8.11 -29.20 -2.05
CA TRP A 986 8.59 -28.73 -3.34
C TRP A 986 7.56 -29.05 -4.42
N TRP A 987 6.55 -28.19 -4.51
CA TRP A 987 5.59 -28.21 -5.61
C TRP A 987 6.04 -27.32 -6.78
N TYR A 988 7.07 -26.50 -6.57
CA TYR A 988 7.88 -25.89 -7.62
C TYR A 988 9.34 -25.87 -7.20
N VAL A 989 10.25 -25.90 -8.17
CA VAL A 989 11.68 -25.73 -7.95
C VAL A 989 12.26 -24.71 -8.95
N PRO A 990 13.11 -23.78 -8.50
CA PRO A 990 13.87 -22.95 -9.43
C PRO A 990 14.90 -23.82 -10.15
N ALA A 991 15.10 -23.58 -11.44
CA ALA A 991 16.04 -24.30 -12.28
C ALA A 991 16.84 -23.32 -13.16
N VAL A 992 18.12 -23.63 -13.36
CA VAL A 992 19.04 -22.88 -14.24
C VAL A 992 19.61 -23.82 -15.31
N LYS A 993 19.87 -23.29 -16.50
CA LYS A 993 20.49 -24.03 -17.61
C LYS A 993 21.93 -24.40 -17.21
N GLY A 994 22.29 -25.68 -17.30
CA GLY A 994 23.63 -26.21 -17.10
C GLY A 994 24.14 -26.93 -18.35
N CYS A 995 25.39 -27.42 -18.29
CA CYS A 995 26.06 -28.12 -19.39
C CYS A 995 25.37 -29.46 -19.76
N ASP A 996 24.77 -30.16 -18.79
CA ASP A 996 24.18 -31.49 -19.00
C ASP A 996 22.66 -31.52 -18.73
N GLY A 997 21.96 -30.40 -18.93
CA GLY A 997 20.54 -30.24 -18.64
C GLY A 997 20.24 -29.10 -17.68
N ARG A 998 19.12 -29.16 -16.94
CA ARG A 998 18.77 -28.12 -15.95
C ARG A 998 19.09 -28.61 -14.54
N ARG A 999 19.62 -27.70 -13.72
CA ARG A 999 19.99 -27.98 -12.32
C ARG A 999 19.34 -26.98 -11.37
N ILE A 1000 19.24 -27.36 -10.10
CA ILE A 1000 18.78 -26.46 -9.05
C ILE A 1000 19.88 -25.43 -8.74
N PRO A 1001 19.54 -24.13 -8.64
CA PRO A 1001 20.50 -23.11 -8.27
C PRO A 1001 20.92 -23.29 -6.81
N HIS A 1002 22.21 -23.60 -6.63
CA HIS A 1002 22.83 -23.77 -5.31
C HIS A 1002 22.62 -22.55 -4.42
N SER A 1003 22.54 -21.35 -5.00
CA SER A 1003 22.29 -20.09 -4.29
C SER A 1003 20.94 -20.02 -3.55
N LYS A 1004 19.93 -20.80 -3.98
CA LYS A 1004 18.55 -20.73 -3.47
C LYS A 1004 18.16 -21.92 -2.58
N CYS A 1005 18.48 -23.15 -3.01
CA CYS A 1005 17.94 -24.38 -2.41
C CYS A 1005 18.98 -25.27 -1.70
N SER A 1006 20.27 -24.89 -1.68
CA SER A 1006 21.30 -25.68 -1.00
C SER A 1006 21.02 -25.83 0.51
N GLY A 1007 21.22 -27.05 1.00
CA GLY A 1007 20.92 -27.47 2.37
C GLY A 1007 19.54 -28.11 2.55
N ALA A 1008 18.80 -28.40 1.47
CA ALA A 1008 17.57 -29.20 1.50
C ALA A 1008 17.89 -30.65 1.12
N ALA A 1009 17.86 -31.56 2.09
CA ALA A 1009 18.35 -32.93 1.91
C ALA A 1009 17.66 -33.69 0.75
N CYS A 1010 16.36 -33.46 0.53
CA CYS A 1010 15.61 -34.13 -0.53
C CYS A 1010 16.01 -33.70 -1.96
N LEU A 1011 16.68 -32.55 -2.11
CA LEU A 1011 17.12 -31.96 -3.38
C LEU A 1011 18.62 -32.14 -3.64
N ASP A 1012 19.35 -32.78 -2.73
CA ASP A 1012 20.77 -33.04 -2.91
C ASP A 1012 20.98 -33.93 -4.15
N ASN A 1013 21.94 -33.53 -5.00
CA ASN A 1013 22.30 -34.20 -6.26
C ASN A 1013 21.14 -34.33 -7.27
N TRP A 1014 20.11 -33.49 -7.17
CA TRP A 1014 18.97 -33.53 -8.09
C TRP A 1014 19.27 -32.81 -9.41
N ARG A 1015 18.95 -33.48 -10.53
CA ARG A 1015 19.06 -32.96 -11.91
C ARG A 1015 17.75 -33.13 -12.67
N VAL A 1016 17.55 -32.32 -13.72
CA VAL A 1016 16.37 -32.40 -14.58
C VAL A 1016 16.78 -32.64 -16.03
N GLY A 1017 16.30 -33.75 -16.58
CA GLY A 1017 16.36 -34.07 -18.01
C GLY A 1017 15.03 -33.76 -18.70
N LEU A 1018 15.07 -33.57 -20.02
CA LEU A 1018 13.87 -33.51 -20.85
C LEU A 1018 13.58 -34.92 -21.36
N LYS A 1019 12.38 -35.45 -21.11
CA LYS A 1019 11.91 -36.72 -21.67
C LYS A 1019 10.48 -36.52 -22.13
N ASN A 1020 10.19 -36.77 -23.42
CA ASN A 1020 8.86 -36.59 -24.02
C ASN A 1020 8.25 -35.18 -23.76
N ASN A 1021 9.03 -34.11 -23.94
CA ASN A 1021 8.64 -32.72 -23.65
C ASN A 1021 8.25 -32.38 -22.21
N LEU A 1022 8.46 -33.30 -21.25
CA LEU A 1022 8.27 -33.07 -19.82
C LEU A 1022 9.60 -33.06 -19.07
N TYR A 1023 9.71 -32.24 -18.04
CA TYR A 1023 10.89 -32.20 -17.20
C TYR A 1023 10.83 -33.35 -16.20
N THR A 1024 11.75 -34.30 -16.32
CA THR A 1024 11.83 -35.44 -15.39
C THR A 1024 13.02 -35.28 -14.46
N GLY A 1025 12.79 -35.35 -13.16
CA GLY A 1025 13.85 -35.31 -12.15
C GLY A 1025 14.58 -36.65 -12.08
N VAL A 1026 15.91 -36.63 -12.08
CA VAL A 1026 16.76 -37.82 -11.88
C VAL A 1026 17.76 -37.55 -10.75
N ARG A 1027 17.88 -38.50 -9.82
CA ARG A 1027 18.95 -38.53 -8.81
C ARG A 1027 20.12 -39.32 -9.39
N THR A 1028 21.20 -38.65 -9.75
CA THR A 1028 22.45 -39.32 -10.13
C THR A 1028 23.40 -39.38 -8.93
N PRO A 1029 23.96 -40.54 -8.58
CA PRO A 1029 25.04 -40.63 -7.59
C PRO A 1029 26.24 -39.80 -8.03
N LEU A 1030 26.94 -39.18 -7.09
CA LEU A 1030 28.25 -38.58 -7.35
C LEU A 1030 29.25 -39.71 -7.69
N PRO A 1031 30.11 -39.56 -8.71
CA PRO A 1031 31.34 -40.35 -8.76
C PRO A 1031 32.14 -40.06 -7.49
N GLY A 1032 32.62 -41.11 -6.83
CA GLY A 1032 33.25 -41.05 -5.52
C GLY A 1032 34.32 -39.95 -5.44
N LYS A 1033 34.23 -39.10 -4.41
CA LYS A 1033 35.32 -38.19 -4.05
C LYS A 1033 36.53 -39.03 -3.65
N ASN A 1034 37.51 -39.14 -4.54
CA ASN A 1034 38.85 -39.51 -4.12
C ASN A 1034 39.32 -38.49 -3.09
N LYS A 1035 39.61 -38.98 -1.87
CA LYS A 1035 40.32 -38.23 -0.83
C LYS A 1035 41.74 -37.98 -1.33
N GLY A 1036 41.92 -36.91 -2.08
CA GLY A 1036 43.22 -36.34 -2.42
C GLY A 1036 43.31 -34.96 -1.79
N SER A 1037 44.18 -34.82 -0.80
CA SER A 1037 44.60 -33.57 -0.20
C SER A 1037 45.21 -32.64 -1.24
N THR A 1038 44.64 -31.45 -1.43
CA THR A 1038 45.43 -30.24 -1.68
C THR A 1038 44.64 -29.00 -1.27
N SER A 1039 45.34 -28.20 -0.48
CA SER A 1039 45.01 -26.89 0.04
C SER A 1039 44.93 -25.83 -1.05
N GLY A 1040 44.04 -24.84 -0.83
CA GLY A 1040 44.22 -23.47 -1.32
C GLY A 1040 43.76 -23.21 -2.75
N GLU A 1041 43.05 -22.09 -2.92
CA GLU A 1041 42.83 -21.40 -4.20
C GLU A 1041 41.88 -22.07 -5.20
N ASP A 1042 40.56 -21.87 -5.01
CA ASP A 1042 39.63 -21.67 -6.15
C ASP A 1042 38.24 -21.19 -5.67
N VAL A 1043 38.22 -20.05 -4.97
CA VAL A 1043 36.96 -19.37 -4.58
C VAL A 1043 36.95 -17.98 -5.17
N HIS A 1044 36.88 -17.83 -6.50
CA HIS A 1044 36.45 -16.54 -7.09
C HIS A 1044 35.84 -16.54 -8.50
N LYS A 1045 35.62 -17.68 -9.17
CA LYS A 1045 35.00 -17.68 -10.52
C LYS A 1045 33.80 -18.61 -10.65
N SER A 1046 32.61 -18.15 -10.22
CA SER A 1046 31.34 -18.64 -10.79
C SER A 1046 30.12 -17.70 -10.57
N ASN A 1047 30.33 -16.42 -10.21
CA ASN A 1047 29.22 -15.47 -9.99
C ASN A 1047 28.77 -14.73 -11.26
N ALA A 1048 29.30 -15.09 -12.43
CA ALA A 1048 28.86 -14.56 -13.70
C ALA A 1048 28.17 -15.68 -14.49
N VAL A 1049 26.97 -15.38 -15.01
CA VAL A 1049 26.10 -16.25 -15.84
C VAL A 1049 25.14 -17.20 -15.07
N GLU A 1050 24.25 -16.64 -14.24
CA GLU A 1050 22.90 -17.23 -14.03
C GLU A 1050 21.87 -16.36 -14.76
N LYS A 1051 22.00 -16.21 -16.09
CA LYS A 1051 21.00 -15.48 -16.89
C LYS A 1051 19.84 -16.44 -17.21
N SER A 1052 18.66 -16.15 -16.67
CA SER A 1052 17.41 -16.94 -16.68
C SER A 1052 17.34 -18.11 -15.68
N THR A 1053 16.75 -17.85 -14.50
CA THR A 1053 16.15 -18.93 -13.68
C THR A 1053 14.70 -19.12 -14.12
N ILE A 1054 14.28 -20.34 -14.40
CA ILE A 1054 12.87 -20.69 -14.59
C ILE A 1054 12.35 -21.43 -13.35
N ASN A 1055 11.04 -21.44 -13.13
CA ASN A 1055 10.42 -22.27 -12.10
C ASN A 1055 9.73 -23.46 -12.77
N LEU A 1056 10.15 -24.68 -12.42
CA LEU A 1056 9.53 -25.93 -12.85
C LEU A 1056 8.43 -26.30 -11.85
N TRP A 1057 7.28 -26.74 -12.33
CA TRP A 1057 6.08 -26.94 -11.50
C TRP A 1057 5.72 -28.41 -11.48
N ARG A 1058 5.62 -28.98 -10.30
CA ARG A 1058 5.36 -30.41 -10.17
C ARG A 1058 3.99 -30.77 -10.73
N ASP A 1059 3.92 -31.85 -11.50
CA ASP A 1059 2.66 -32.50 -11.82
C ASP A 1059 2.07 -33.15 -10.55
N ILE A 1060 0.91 -32.66 -10.14
CA ILE A 1060 0.20 -33.09 -8.93
C ILE A 1060 -0.44 -34.47 -9.07
N SER A 1061 -0.58 -34.99 -10.30
CA SER A 1061 -1.18 -36.30 -10.56
C SER A 1061 -0.18 -37.46 -10.39
N VAL A 1062 1.12 -37.15 -10.33
CA VAL A 1062 2.19 -38.15 -10.29
C VAL A 1062 2.51 -38.56 -8.85
N LEU A 1063 2.41 -39.86 -8.59
CA LEU A 1063 2.84 -40.56 -7.38
C LEU A 1063 3.93 -41.58 -7.76
N PRO A 1064 5.01 -41.76 -6.96
CA PRO A 1064 5.27 -41.21 -5.61
C PRO A 1064 5.88 -39.79 -5.58
N LEU A 1065 5.87 -39.11 -4.41
CA LEU A 1065 6.40 -37.74 -4.24
C LEU A 1065 7.89 -37.58 -4.59
N THR A 1066 8.63 -38.67 -4.70
CA THR A 1066 10.07 -38.74 -5.00
C THR A 1066 10.39 -38.87 -6.49
N GLU A 1067 9.43 -39.22 -7.33
CA GLU A 1067 9.60 -39.49 -8.76
C GLU A 1067 8.88 -38.39 -9.55
N GLY A 1068 9.62 -37.36 -9.97
CA GLY A 1068 9.01 -36.11 -10.42
C GLY A 1068 8.91 -35.98 -11.93
N GLN A 1069 7.69 -35.80 -12.44
CA GLN A 1069 7.40 -35.04 -13.66
C GLN A 1069 7.07 -33.58 -13.29
N TRP A 1070 7.60 -32.61 -14.06
CA TRP A 1070 7.61 -31.17 -13.77
C TRP A 1070 7.42 -30.28 -15.00
#